data_AF-A0A0C9YPI2-F1
#
_entry.id   AF-A0A0C9YPI2-F1
#
_cell.length_a   1.000
_cell.length_b   1.000
_cell.length_c   1.000
_cell.angle_alpha   90.00
_cell.angle_beta   90.00
_cell.angle_gamma   90.00
#
_symmetry.space_group_name_H-M   'P 1'
#
loop_
_entity.id
_entity.type
_entity.pdbx_description
1 polymer ?
#
loop_
_entity_poly.entity_id
_entity_poly.type
_entity_poly.pdbx_seq_one_letter_code
_entity_poly.pdbx_strand_id
1 'polypeptide(L)'
;MSMQHPDLGIALQSITLHRAFAKQCNALLLGERITSLPPLPNPPSSPDRNYSVPPSVHRIEALRGLSKRAREDRDPNEYVGRRKRARAKSPTDINHTEANSGIQMDANETASPSLSQPLHPGDSEMDNFHPPVCGGLFDPINDNEPPFSPPPSLPHSTPAPDNEPRFSPPPSPHHSSPPDVPDAPPTPPDRTHQTPLNISYQRRARPHINIQDLSQCIVLPKLQETMCFVMALASASLEDPVAKLSPLALERLCNPPRQPLRIDNPSHRHSISTYLATEHSSKDAYEKIRRSTSQNFPGAQGVNDILSYHNVENLIASLTGVKKVQHDMCPNSCAAFTGPFSDHEQCPLCGASRWNEEVLQGTNGRSRLPAKKFTTIPLGPQIQALYRDPDQARRMLDDVVAGWDYLGAVLEGDIKKDDIVLMVSLDGAQLYESKQSDCWIYIWIILNLAPDKRYKKIHVCPGGFIPGPNKPKNINSFLFVGLHHLAALQHEGLRIWDASEDRFFTSDPYLLFTMADGPGLVCWDGMVGHSGKNRCHVYCPTPGRRKNHSTHYYPALLKPHGNCPLGSNHPDINVFRLPLGGSGDYADNLLQLVSAPSWRQWDIRKTETGITKPPLILGLNPTRSLGMPLCMTTDLMHLAGNLSDLLLSLWRGTIECNHPDHKNSWDWAIFRDDAVWTAHGQAVEDTGTSIPGSFDRKLRNIANKINTDYKTWEFHLYMFSLAPALLYGVLPEHYWTNFCKLVRGIQIMSQHTISKQDLEHAYVLLCSWGLEFELIYYQLRQDRLHFIQPCVHQVLHLVTEAMHKGLPICYMQWTMERTIGNLGQEIRQPSKPYENLAEEGVRRCRVNALLAIMPELDDGIQGLPMGSVDLKDGFVLLCKRDKRPWLPTGEEARIIREFIGQGQPLHRFKRNVKFIYNEQERLGEVQYFARLATDLTEEDAEEVRFTDVAILRLYTLLDERLLHLSSNMLVISKSSNQFVVVHVKSIKSVVGMVPHSLRHPSGTIEDCFFLMEKPGLDISQLGIPYSVYQDEV
;
A
#
# COMPACT_ATOMS: atom_id res chain seq x y z
N MET A 1 -55.20 12.46 31.67
CA MET A 1 -55.89 12.85 30.43
C MET A 1 -54.97 13.82 29.69
N SER A 2 -54.81 13.69 28.37
CA SER A 2 -53.81 14.41 27.55
C SER A 2 -52.33 14.13 27.89
N MET A 3 -51.69 13.27 27.09
CA MET A 3 -50.22 13.25 26.92
C MET A 3 -49.87 14.08 25.67
N GLN A 4 -48.66 14.62 25.61
CA GLN A 4 -48.07 15.14 24.36
C GLN A 4 -46.72 14.46 24.12
N HIS A 5 -46.47 14.01 22.89
CA HIS A 5 -45.25 13.31 22.49
C HIS A 5 -44.16 14.27 21.99
N PRO A 6 -42.87 14.03 22.30
CA PRO A 6 -41.75 14.83 21.79
C PRO A 6 -41.22 14.37 20.42
N ASP A 7 -41.66 13.23 19.89
CA ASP A 7 -40.98 12.48 18.82
C ASP A 7 -40.96 13.15 17.43
N LEU A 8 -41.73 14.22 17.22
CA LEU A 8 -41.88 14.84 15.90
C LEU A 8 -40.64 15.64 15.44
N GLY A 9 -39.79 16.10 16.37
CA GLY A 9 -38.63 16.93 16.05
C GLY A 9 -37.52 16.21 15.29
N ILE A 10 -37.21 14.97 15.69
CA ILE A 10 -36.11 14.18 15.14
C ILE A 10 -36.45 13.67 13.72
N ALA A 11 -37.70 13.27 13.50
CA ALA A 11 -38.18 12.83 12.19
C ALA A 11 -38.04 13.92 11.11
N LEU A 12 -38.36 15.19 11.45
CA LEU A 12 -38.28 16.31 10.52
C LEU A 12 -36.84 16.67 10.11
N GLN A 13 -35.86 16.54 11.02
CA GLN A 13 -34.44 16.70 10.67
C GLN A 13 -33.97 15.56 9.74
N SER A 14 -34.31 14.31 10.05
CA SER A 14 -33.97 13.15 9.22
C SER A 14 -34.53 13.25 7.79
N ILE A 15 -35.81 13.60 7.64
CA ILE A 15 -36.47 13.77 6.33
C ILE A 15 -35.85 14.94 5.54
N THR A 16 -35.42 16.00 6.22
CA THR A 16 -34.75 17.15 5.58
C THR A 16 -33.35 16.77 5.08
N LEU A 17 -32.58 16.00 5.88
CA LEU A 17 -31.28 15.49 5.47
C LEU A 17 -31.39 14.52 4.28
N HIS A 18 -32.37 13.62 4.29
CA HIS A 18 -32.63 12.70 3.17
C HIS A 18 -33.00 13.43 1.88
N ARG A 19 -33.72 14.57 1.97
CA ARG A 19 -34.03 15.43 0.81
C ARG A 19 -32.82 16.23 0.32
N ALA A 20 -31.89 16.61 1.19
CA ALA A 20 -30.61 17.19 0.79
C ALA A 20 -29.77 16.15 0.02
N PHE A 21 -29.61 14.95 0.59
CA PHE A 21 -28.90 13.83 -0.04
C PHE A 21 -29.49 13.50 -1.43
N ALA A 22 -30.81 13.33 -1.52
CA ALA A 22 -31.49 13.06 -2.79
C ALA A 22 -31.35 14.21 -3.82
N LYS A 23 -31.41 15.49 -3.40
CA LYS A 23 -31.19 16.62 -4.31
C LYS A 23 -29.75 16.69 -4.80
N GLN A 24 -28.77 16.43 -3.95
CA GLN A 24 -27.36 16.56 -4.31
C GLN A 24 -26.89 15.39 -5.18
N CYS A 25 -27.36 14.16 -4.91
CA CYS A 25 -27.19 13.02 -5.83
C CYS A 25 -27.87 13.27 -7.19
N ASN A 26 -29.12 13.75 -7.22
CA ASN A 26 -29.81 14.02 -8.50
C ASN A 26 -29.17 15.19 -9.30
N ALA A 27 -28.57 16.17 -8.62
CA ALA A 27 -27.83 17.25 -9.26
C ALA A 27 -26.47 16.81 -9.82
N LEU A 28 -25.91 15.69 -9.33
CA LEU A 28 -24.67 15.08 -9.85
C LEU A 28 -24.95 14.00 -10.91
N LEU A 29 -26.12 13.35 -10.88
CA LEU A 29 -26.52 12.31 -11.83
C LEU A 29 -27.13 12.84 -13.14
N LEU A 30 -27.58 14.10 -13.19
CA LEU A 30 -28.17 14.71 -14.39
C LEU A 30 -27.17 15.60 -15.15
N GLY A 31 -26.32 14.97 -15.96
CA GLY A 31 -25.46 15.63 -16.95
C GLY A 31 -26.23 16.17 -18.17
N GLU A 32 -27.42 16.75 -17.98
CA GLU A 32 -28.25 17.26 -19.08
C GLU A 32 -28.06 18.77 -19.33
N ARG A 33 -27.33 19.12 -20.40
CA ARG A 33 -27.72 20.11 -21.45
C ARG A 33 -26.56 20.54 -22.35
N ILE A 34 -26.01 19.64 -23.17
CA ILE A 34 -25.33 20.04 -24.42
C ILE A 34 -25.72 19.09 -25.57
N THR A 35 -26.87 19.36 -26.20
CA THR A 35 -27.34 18.68 -27.42
C THR A 35 -27.97 19.68 -28.39
N SER A 36 -27.14 20.48 -29.09
CA SER A 36 -27.41 21.02 -30.45
C SER A 36 -26.37 22.07 -30.88
N LEU A 37 -25.50 21.71 -31.83
CA LEU A 37 -24.89 22.64 -32.81
C LEU A 37 -24.66 21.86 -34.14
N PRO A 38 -24.66 22.55 -35.30
CA PRO A 38 -24.74 21.91 -36.61
C PRO A 38 -23.39 21.35 -37.11
N PRO A 39 -23.39 20.43 -38.10
CA PRO A 39 -22.17 19.89 -38.70
C PRO A 39 -21.38 20.95 -39.46
N LEU A 40 -20.07 21.00 -39.22
CA LEU A 40 -19.11 21.76 -40.03
C LEU A 40 -18.67 20.93 -41.25
N PRO A 41 -18.31 21.58 -42.38
CA PRO A 41 -18.14 20.90 -43.66
C PRO A 41 -16.88 20.04 -43.76
N ASN A 42 -16.96 18.98 -44.57
CA ASN A 42 -15.84 18.08 -44.85
C ASN A 42 -14.65 18.81 -45.51
N PRO A 43 -13.40 18.52 -45.13
CA PRO A 43 -12.23 18.98 -45.86
C PRO A 43 -12.14 18.29 -47.24
N PRO A 44 -11.56 18.95 -48.27
CA PRO A 44 -11.50 18.42 -49.62
C PRO A 44 -10.55 17.23 -49.75
N SER A 45 -10.95 16.25 -50.58
CA SER A 45 -10.10 15.12 -50.96
C SER A 45 -8.96 15.56 -51.89
N SER A 46 -7.80 14.93 -51.73
CA SER A 46 -6.69 14.99 -52.70
C SER A 46 -5.97 13.63 -52.75
N PRO A 47 -5.33 13.27 -53.89
CA PRO A 47 -5.31 11.87 -54.34
C PRO A 47 -4.03 11.09 -54.02
N ASP A 48 -4.09 9.80 -54.36
CA ASP A 48 -3.10 8.73 -54.20
C ASP A 48 -1.62 9.12 -54.24
N ARG A 49 -0.84 8.55 -53.31
CA ARG A 49 0.60 8.31 -53.48
C ARG A 49 0.98 6.92 -53.00
N ASN A 50 1.68 6.19 -53.86
CA ASN A 50 2.10 4.80 -53.64
C ASN A 50 3.00 4.64 -52.40
N TYR A 51 2.78 3.57 -51.64
CA TYR A 51 3.63 3.20 -50.51
C TYR A 51 4.90 2.46 -50.98
N SER A 52 6.05 3.10 -50.83
CA SER A 52 7.35 2.43 -50.78
C SER A 52 7.86 2.38 -49.33
N VAL A 53 8.42 1.22 -48.92
CA VAL A 53 8.71 0.92 -47.51
C VAL A 53 9.92 1.71 -46.99
N PRO A 54 9.81 2.42 -45.84
CA PRO A 54 10.95 3.13 -45.24
C PRO A 54 12.02 2.19 -44.64
N PRO A 55 13.32 2.55 -44.61
CA PRO A 55 14.41 1.68 -44.13
C PRO A 55 14.47 1.41 -42.61
N SER A 56 13.41 1.68 -41.84
CA SER A 56 13.44 1.67 -40.37
C SER A 56 13.53 0.26 -39.73
N VAL A 57 13.24 -0.80 -40.49
CA VAL A 57 13.14 -2.17 -39.97
C VAL A 57 14.50 -2.75 -39.53
N HIS A 58 15.55 -2.63 -40.34
CA HIS A 58 16.85 -3.27 -40.07
C HIS A 58 17.61 -2.71 -38.86
N ARG A 59 17.24 -1.52 -38.34
CA ARG A 59 17.93 -0.92 -37.18
C ARG A 59 17.62 -1.64 -35.87
N ILE A 60 16.48 -2.32 -35.77
CA ILE A 60 16.02 -3.02 -34.56
C ILE A 60 16.77 -4.36 -34.38
N GLU A 61 17.08 -5.05 -35.48
CA GLU A 61 17.77 -6.34 -35.45
C GLU A 61 19.26 -6.19 -35.12
N ALA A 62 19.91 -5.13 -35.63
CA ALA A 62 21.31 -4.83 -35.34
C ALA A 62 21.58 -4.58 -33.84
N LEU A 63 20.65 -3.92 -33.13
CA LEU A 63 20.78 -3.67 -31.69
C LEU A 63 20.67 -4.96 -30.87
N ARG A 64 19.78 -5.89 -31.25
CA ARG A 64 19.64 -7.21 -30.59
C ARG A 64 20.92 -8.05 -30.69
N GLY A 65 21.65 -7.95 -31.82
CA GLY A 65 22.90 -8.67 -32.06
C GLY A 65 24.11 -8.20 -31.23
N LEU A 66 23.98 -7.12 -30.45
CA LEU A 66 25.01 -6.60 -29.55
C LEU A 66 24.71 -6.91 -28.08
N SER A 67 23.46 -6.71 -27.61
CA SER A 67 23.10 -6.97 -26.21
C SER A 67 23.30 -8.43 -25.77
N LYS A 68 23.18 -9.41 -26.69
CA LYS A 68 23.37 -10.82 -26.36
C LYS A 68 24.82 -11.14 -25.96
N ARG A 69 25.80 -10.67 -26.74
CA ARG A 69 27.24 -10.90 -26.50
C ARG A 69 27.81 -10.21 -25.26
N ALA A 70 27.05 -9.32 -24.62
CA ALA A 70 27.42 -8.67 -23.36
C ALA A 70 26.93 -9.42 -22.11
N ARG A 71 26.15 -10.51 -22.26
CA ARG A 71 25.59 -11.32 -21.15
C ARG A 71 26.25 -12.71 -21.00
N GLU A 72 27.03 -13.15 -21.98
CA GLU A 72 27.52 -14.54 -22.09
C GLU A 72 28.85 -14.79 -21.34
N ASP A 73 29.38 -13.80 -20.60
CA ASP A 73 30.80 -13.74 -20.17
C ASP A 73 30.98 -13.49 -18.64
N ARG A 74 30.07 -13.99 -17.79
CA ARG A 74 30.18 -13.93 -16.31
C ARG A 74 29.61 -15.17 -15.62
N ASP A 75 30.26 -15.58 -14.53
CA ASP A 75 29.92 -16.77 -13.72
C ASP A 75 28.54 -16.61 -13.02
N PRO A 76 27.63 -17.61 -13.08
CA PRO A 76 26.31 -17.53 -12.44
C PRO A 76 26.26 -17.63 -10.91
N ASN A 77 27.35 -17.98 -10.20
CA ASN A 77 27.25 -18.54 -8.84
C ASN A 77 27.49 -17.58 -7.65
N GLU A 78 27.76 -16.28 -7.84
CA GLU A 78 28.04 -15.37 -6.71
C GLU A 78 26.89 -14.41 -6.33
N TYR A 79 26.50 -14.52 -5.05
CA TYR A 79 25.70 -13.61 -4.22
C TYR A 79 24.18 -13.49 -4.47
N VAL A 80 23.46 -13.32 -3.35
CA VAL A 80 22.00 -13.49 -3.24
C VAL A 80 21.39 -12.40 -2.35
N GLY A 81 20.45 -11.63 -2.89
CA GLY A 81 19.71 -10.59 -2.17
C GLY A 81 18.80 -11.09 -1.05
N ARG A 82 18.46 -10.19 -0.13
CA ARG A 82 17.49 -10.43 0.96
C ARG A 82 16.57 -9.24 1.18
N ARG A 83 15.24 -9.47 1.14
CA ARG A 83 14.26 -8.47 1.57
C ARG A 83 14.26 -8.30 3.11
N LYS A 84 13.83 -7.14 3.61
CA LYS A 84 13.87 -6.73 5.03
C LYS A 84 13.05 -7.68 5.94
N ARG A 85 13.68 -8.68 6.57
CA ARG A 85 13.05 -9.39 7.70
C ARG A 85 13.10 -8.55 8.97
N ALA A 86 11.95 -8.32 9.60
CA ALA A 86 11.87 -7.95 11.02
C ALA A 86 12.26 -9.16 11.89
N ARG A 87 13.56 -9.48 11.93
CA ARG A 87 14.05 -10.63 12.71
C ARG A 87 13.92 -10.33 14.20
N ALA A 88 12.91 -10.91 14.84
CA ALA A 88 12.86 -11.02 16.29
C ALA A 88 14.18 -11.68 16.75
N LYS A 89 15.00 -10.92 17.50
CA LYS A 89 16.13 -11.48 18.23
C LYS A 89 15.57 -12.07 19.52
N SER A 90 15.91 -13.32 19.80
CA SER A 90 15.86 -13.87 21.16
C SER A 90 16.70 -12.98 22.09
N PRO A 91 16.29 -12.78 23.36
CA PRO A 91 17.06 -11.99 24.30
C PRO A 91 18.43 -12.65 24.56
N THR A 92 19.49 -11.89 24.37
CA THR A 92 20.82 -12.13 24.94
C THR A 92 21.26 -10.81 25.56
N ASP A 93 21.77 -10.85 26.78
CA ASP A 93 21.94 -9.65 27.60
C ASP A 93 22.86 -8.60 26.99
N ILE A 94 22.27 -7.47 26.57
CA ILE A 94 22.96 -6.20 26.35
C ILE A 94 22.17 -5.13 27.07
N ASN A 95 22.33 -5.09 28.40
CA ASN A 95 21.91 -3.95 29.20
C ASN A 95 22.87 -2.78 28.93
N HIS A 96 22.43 -1.80 28.14
CA HIS A 96 23.10 -0.49 28.07
C HIS A 96 22.21 0.59 28.67
N THR A 97 22.65 1.07 29.83
CA THR A 97 22.06 2.14 30.62
C THR A 97 22.02 3.46 29.84
N GLU A 98 20.85 4.08 29.69
CA GLU A 98 20.78 5.52 29.39
C GLU A 98 21.23 6.28 30.64
N ALA A 99 22.50 6.70 30.67
CA ALA A 99 23.12 7.31 31.85
C ALA A 99 22.72 8.78 32.02
N ASN A 100 22.17 9.14 33.18
CA ASN A 100 21.90 10.53 33.54
C ASN A 100 23.21 11.28 33.83
N SER A 101 23.46 12.38 33.13
CA SER A 101 24.56 13.31 33.44
C SER A 101 24.10 14.39 34.42
N GLY A 102 24.33 14.18 35.71
CA GLY A 102 24.23 15.22 36.75
C GLY A 102 25.60 15.86 37.01
N ILE A 103 25.66 17.18 37.17
CA ILE A 103 26.91 17.93 37.35
C ILE A 103 27.29 17.99 38.83
N GLN A 104 28.58 17.80 39.14
CA GLN A 104 29.19 18.37 40.34
C GLN A 104 30.66 18.76 40.06
N MET A 105 31.05 19.94 40.54
CA MET A 105 32.45 20.43 40.59
C MET A 105 33.18 19.74 41.77
N ASP A 106 34.51 19.64 41.85
CA ASP A 106 35.48 20.72 41.68
C ASP A 106 36.95 20.23 41.60
N ALA A 107 37.88 21.17 41.35
CA ALA A 107 39.33 21.14 41.62
C ALA A 107 40.28 20.11 40.95
N ASN A 108 41.31 20.66 40.28
CA ASN A 108 42.76 20.34 40.25
C ASN A 108 43.30 18.87 40.26
N GLU A 109 44.43 18.54 39.63
CA GLU A 109 45.55 19.39 39.17
C GLU A 109 46.32 18.84 37.94
N THR A 110 47.28 19.63 37.46
CA THR A 110 48.06 19.47 36.23
C THR A 110 48.97 18.24 36.13
N ALA A 111 49.05 17.64 34.93
CA ALA A 111 50.33 17.41 34.23
C ALA A 111 50.15 17.11 32.72
N SER A 112 50.90 17.80 31.87
CA SER A 112 51.00 17.64 30.41
C SER A 112 52.48 17.90 30.01
N PRO A 113 52.89 17.87 28.72
CA PRO A 113 52.73 16.82 27.70
C PRO A 113 54.08 16.48 26.98
N SER A 114 54.07 15.47 26.10
CA SER A 114 54.96 15.33 24.92
C SER A 114 54.18 14.60 23.81
N LEU A 115 54.01 15.07 22.57
CA LEU A 115 54.98 15.43 21.51
C LEU A 115 55.77 14.22 20.94
N SER A 116 55.92 14.01 19.62
CA SER A 116 55.20 14.55 18.44
C SER A 116 55.66 13.91 17.10
N GLN A 117 54.71 13.53 16.23
CA GLN A 117 54.86 13.46 14.75
C GLN A 117 55.94 12.46 14.18
N PRO A 118 56.31 12.46 12.87
CA PRO A 118 55.66 11.57 11.89
C PRO A 118 56.65 10.85 10.93
N LEU A 119 56.15 10.14 9.89
CA LEU A 119 56.64 10.21 8.48
C LEU A 119 55.84 9.31 7.50
N HIS A 120 55.96 9.62 6.21
CA HIS A 120 55.49 8.89 4.99
C HIS A 120 56.74 8.36 4.23
N PRO A 121 56.64 7.74 3.01
CA PRO A 121 55.82 6.62 2.52
C PRO A 121 56.72 5.52 1.86
N GLY A 122 56.16 4.50 1.16
CA GLY A 122 56.97 3.67 0.24
C GLY A 122 56.38 2.33 -0.27
N ASP A 123 55.92 2.33 -1.52
CA ASP A 123 55.98 1.36 -2.64
C ASP A 123 56.28 -0.16 -2.51
N SER A 124 55.75 -0.88 -3.52
CA SER A 124 56.32 -2.02 -4.31
C SER A 124 56.07 -3.51 -3.96
N GLU A 125 55.61 -4.23 -4.99
CA GLU A 125 55.88 -5.65 -5.41
C GLU A 125 55.45 -6.83 -4.50
N MET A 126 54.68 -7.82 -5.01
CA MET A 126 55.06 -9.11 -5.67
C MET A 126 55.78 -10.12 -4.73
N ASP A 127 55.56 -11.44 -4.78
CA ASP A 127 55.08 -12.29 -5.88
C ASP A 127 54.28 -13.56 -5.42
N ASN A 128 53.92 -14.44 -6.37
CA ASN A 128 53.09 -15.65 -6.28
C ASN A 128 53.67 -16.85 -5.48
N PHE A 129 52.82 -17.79 -4.99
CA PHE A 129 52.61 -19.15 -5.57
C PHE A 129 51.78 -20.18 -4.71
N HIS A 130 51.14 -21.14 -5.41
CA HIS A 130 50.43 -22.37 -4.93
C HIS A 130 51.37 -23.62 -4.92
N PRO A 131 50.94 -24.93 -4.75
CA PRO A 131 49.71 -25.60 -4.26
C PRO A 131 50.01 -26.52 -3.00
N PRO A 132 49.94 -27.89 -2.93
CA PRO A 132 48.92 -28.90 -3.35
C PRO A 132 48.50 -29.97 -2.28
N VAL A 133 47.19 -30.07 -2.00
CA VAL A 133 46.28 -31.25 -2.13
C VAL A 133 46.72 -32.72 -1.77
N CYS A 134 45.87 -33.40 -0.96
CA CYS A 134 45.57 -34.86 -0.81
C CYS A 134 46.46 -35.86 -0.01
N GLY A 135 45.79 -36.77 0.74
CA GLY A 135 46.31 -38.08 1.19
C GLY A 135 45.80 -38.56 2.58
N GLY A 136 45.62 -39.88 2.79
CA GLY A 136 45.35 -40.52 4.11
C GLY A 136 44.96 -42.02 4.00
N LEU A 137 45.16 -42.86 5.05
CA LEU A 137 44.65 -44.25 5.19
C LEU A 137 44.99 -44.94 6.57
N PHE A 138 44.12 -45.84 7.07
CA PHE A 138 44.24 -47.00 8.04
C PHE A 138 44.86 -46.95 9.49
N ASP A 139 44.02 -47.28 10.50
CA ASP A 139 44.01 -48.41 11.52
C ASP A 139 45.30 -48.93 12.25
N PRO A 140 45.27 -49.81 13.33
CA PRO A 140 44.15 -50.51 14.05
C PRO A 140 44.20 -50.64 15.64
N ILE A 141 43.06 -51.05 16.24
CA ILE A 141 42.76 -52.01 17.38
C ILE A 141 43.62 -52.12 18.67
N ASN A 142 42.96 -52.14 19.86
CA ASN A 142 43.16 -53.11 20.98
C ASN A 142 41.99 -53.15 22.02
N ASP A 143 41.84 -54.23 22.81
CA ASP A 143 40.65 -54.60 23.63
C ASP A 143 40.80 -54.50 25.18
N ASN A 144 39.68 -54.64 25.95
CA ASN A 144 39.55 -55.31 27.27
C ASN A 144 38.11 -55.26 27.90
N GLU A 145 37.70 -56.30 28.66
CA GLU A 145 36.43 -56.47 29.45
C GLU A 145 36.69 -57.52 30.59
N PRO A 146 35.77 -58.09 31.43
CA PRO A 146 34.31 -57.90 31.72
C PRO A 146 34.06 -57.63 33.26
N PRO A 147 33.02 -58.07 34.04
CA PRO A 147 31.69 -58.70 33.80
C PRO A 147 30.49 -58.17 34.66
N PHE A 148 29.44 -58.99 34.85
CA PHE A 148 28.11 -58.77 35.48
C PHE A 148 27.96 -59.07 37.00
N SER A 149 26.98 -58.47 37.71
CA SER A 149 25.88 -59.16 38.49
C SER A 149 24.93 -58.21 39.28
N PRO A 150 23.73 -58.64 39.77
CA PRO A 150 22.60 -57.75 40.16
C PRO A 150 22.14 -57.83 41.67
N PRO A 151 20.85 -57.80 42.10
CA PRO A 151 20.33 -56.78 43.06
C PRO A 151 19.77 -57.33 44.42
N PRO A 152 19.26 -56.46 45.32
CA PRO A 152 18.32 -56.84 46.37
C PRO A 152 16.98 -56.05 46.37
N SER A 153 16.06 -56.40 47.28
CA SER A 153 14.61 -56.11 47.20
C SER A 153 13.98 -55.40 48.44
N LEU A 154 12.67 -55.17 48.37
CA LEU A 154 11.74 -54.65 49.41
C LEU A 154 11.92 -55.25 50.82
N PRO A 155 11.38 -54.54 51.83
CA PRO A 155 10.47 -55.17 52.80
C PRO A 155 9.11 -54.45 52.97
N HIS A 156 8.07 -55.21 53.30
CA HIS A 156 6.78 -54.72 53.81
C HIS A 156 6.79 -54.62 55.35
N SER A 157 5.90 -53.78 55.94
CA SER A 157 5.23 -54.05 57.23
C SER A 157 4.06 -53.09 57.49
N THR A 158 2.99 -53.62 58.09
CA THR A 158 1.83 -52.88 58.66
C THR A 158 1.53 -53.48 60.04
N PRO A 159 0.93 -52.76 61.00
CA PRO A 159 -0.51 -52.95 61.24
C PRO A 159 -1.28 -51.69 61.73
N ALA A 160 -2.60 -51.84 61.88
CA ALA A 160 -3.55 -50.91 62.52
C ALA A 160 -3.76 -51.32 64.03
N PRO A 161 -4.81 -50.91 64.81
CA PRO A 161 -6.08 -50.21 64.54
C PRO A 161 -6.17 -48.86 65.33
N ASP A 162 -7.26 -48.23 65.79
CA ASP A 162 -8.70 -48.54 66.03
C ASP A 162 -9.58 -47.25 65.98
N ASN A 163 -10.82 -47.36 65.46
CA ASN A 163 -12.10 -47.00 66.14
C ASN A 163 -13.29 -46.81 65.17
N GLU A 164 -14.28 -47.69 65.32
CA GLU A 164 -15.69 -47.58 64.91
C GLU A 164 -16.52 -48.32 66.01
N PRO A 165 -17.87 -48.36 66.05
CA PRO A 165 -18.87 -47.67 65.23
C PRO A 165 -20.00 -46.99 66.06
N ARG A 166 -21.03 -46.45 65.39
CA ARG A 166 -22.43 -46.77 65.75
C ARG A 166 -23.40 -46.57 64.58
N PHE A 167 -24.29 -47.54 64.40
CA PHE A 167 -25.20 -47.69 63.25
C PHE A 167 -26.60 -47.10 63.48
N SER A 168 -27.29 -46.78 62.38
CA SER A 168 -28.74 -47.04 62.21
C SER A 168 -29.07 -47.30 60.73
N PRO A 169 -30.16 -48.02 60.40
CA PRO A 169 -30.24 -48.83 59.18
C PRO A 169 -31.28 -48.29 58.12
N PRO A 170 -31.56 -48.99 56.99
CA PRO A 170 -31.89 -48.34 55.71
C PRO A 170 -33.37 -48.41 55.28
N PRO A 171 -33.67 -47.87 54.09
CA PRO A 171 -34.42 -48.67 53.11
C PRO A 171 -33.78 -48.70 51.70
N SER A 172 -34.20 -49.69 50.91
CA SER A 172 -33.75 -50.01 49.53
C SER A 172 -34.87 -49.70 48.51
N PRO A 173 -34.73 -50.03 47.22
CA PRO A 173 -33.66 -49.67 46.27
C PRO A 173 -34.22 -48.96 45.01
N HIS A 174 -33.37 -48.30 44.21
CA HIS A 174 -33.72 -47.88 42.84
C HIS A 174 -32.69 -48.35 41.81
N HIS A 175 -33.16 -48.52 40.57
CA HIS A 175 -32.42 -49.14 39.47
C HIS A 175 -31.35 -48.22 38.86
N SER A 176 -30.39 -48.86 38.18
CA SER A 176 -29.20 -48.25 37.58
C SER A 176 -29.46 -47.52 36.26
N SER A 177 -28.60 -46.54 35.98
CA SER A 177 -28.35 -45.94 34.66
C SER A 177 -26.84 -45.75 34.45
N PRO A 178 -26.34 -45.60 33.21
CA PRO A 178 -24.90 -45.51 32.91
C PRO A 178 -24.28 -44.17 33.37
N PRO A 179 -22.94 -44.07 33.48
CA PRO A 179 -22.25 -42.82 33.81
C PRO A 179 -22.33 -41.80 32.67
N ASP A 180 -22.37 -40.51 33.04
CA ASP A 180 -22.53 -39.40 32.11
C ASP A 180 -21.35 -39.21 31.14
N VAL A 181 -21.68 -38.77 29.93
CA VAL A 181 -20.73 -38.34 28.89
C VAL A 181 -20.33 -36.89 29.18
N PRO A 182 -19.04 -36.50 29.08
CA PRO A 182 -18.63 -35.11 29.28
C PRO A 182 -19.32 -34.18 28.28
N ASP A 183 -19.67 -32.97 28.74
CA ASP A 183 -20.51 -32.01 28.00
C ASP A 183 -20.06 -31.76 26.56
N ALA A 184 -21.03 -31.73 25.65
CA ALA A 184 -20.82 -31.35 24.26
C ALA A 184 -20.34 -29.88 24.16
N PRO A 185 -19.50 -29.54 23.16
CA PRO A 185 -19.11 -28.15 22.93
C PRO A 185 -20.35 -27.27 22.68
N PRO A 186 -20.35 -26.01 23.15
CA PRO A 186 -21.53 -25.15 23.09
C PRO A 186 -22.01 -24.96 21.66
N THR A 187 -23.30 -25.21 21.44
CA THR A 187 -23.98 -25.01 20.15
C THR A 187 -23.76 -23.58 19.66
N PRO A 188 -23.40 -23.35 18.38
CA PRO A 188 -23.27 -21.99 17.86
C PRO A 188 -24.60 -21.22 18.01
N PRO A 189 -24.56 -19.92 18.32
CA PRO A 189 -25.77 -19.14 18.57
C PRO A 189 -26.68 -19.11 17.33
N ASP A 190 -27.98 -19.21 17.57
CA ASP A 190 -29.00 -19.28 16.54
C ASP A 190 -28.93 -18.07 15.60
N ARG A 191 -28.87 -18.33 14.29
CA ARG A 191 -28.79 -17.30 13.24
C ARG A 191 -30.07 -16.45 13.12
N THR A 192 -31.19 -16.89 13.70
CA THR A 192 -32.51 -16.26 13.50
C THR A 192 -32.77 -14.99 14.33
N HIS A 193 -31.99 -14.74 15.40
CA HIS A 193 -32.22 -13.62 16.32
C HIS A 193 -31.01 -12.69 16.51
N GLN A 194 -30.29 -12.39 15.41
CA GLN A 194 -29.48 -11.17 15.38
C GLN A 194 -30.40 -9.96 15.11
N THR A 195 -30.54 -9.08 16.10
CA THR A 195 -31.17 -7.76 15.91
C THR A 195 -30.52 -7.06 14.72
N PRO A 196 -31.28 -6.44 13.79
CA PRO A 196 -30.69 -5.76 12.63
C PRO A 196 -29.58 -4.81 13.07
N LEU A 197 -28.40 -4.97 12.45
CA LEU A 197 -27.22 -4.16 12.74
C LEU A 197 -27.54 -2.72 12.32
N ASN A 198 -27.97 -1.91 13.28
CA ASN A 198 -28.34 -0.52 13.04
C ASN A 198 -27.06 0.29 12.87
N ILE A 199 -26.50 0.23 11.67
CA ILE A 199 -25.30 0.96 11.26
C ILE A 199 -25.62 2.45 11.31
N SER A 200 -25.32 3.04 12.47
CA SER A 200 -25.50 4.46 12.74
C SER A 200 -24.44 5.24 11.98
N TYR A 201 -24.83 5.77 10.82
CA TYR A 201 -24.01 6.67 10.02
C TYR A 201 -23.91 8.04 10.70
N GLN A 202 -22.96 8.16 11.64
CA GLN A 202 -22.69 9.36 12.41
C GLN A 202 -21.21 9.73 12.31
N ARG A 203 -20.92 11.02 12.11
CA ARG A 203 -19.56 11.55 12.10
C ARG A 203 -18.89 11.32 13.47
N ARG A 204 -17.63 10.92 13.49
CA ARG A 204 -16.83 10.86 14.72
C ARG A 204 -16.68 12.26 15.32
N ALA A 205 -16.89 12.37 16.63
CA ALA A 205 -16.60 13.59 17.36
C ALA A 205 -15.08 13.84 17.35
N ARG A 206 -14.67 15.03 16.93
CA ARG A 206 -13.27 15.44 16.92
C ARG A 206 -12.75 15.61 18.36
N PRO A 207 -11.60 15.04 18.74
CA PRO A 207 -10.96 15.37 20.01
C PRO A 207 -10.63 16.87 20.10
N HIS A 208 -11.03 17.52 21.18
CA HIS A 208 -10.66 18.91 21.44
C HIS A 208 -9.25 18.95 22.06
N ILE A 209 -8.28 19.46 21.29
CA ILE A 209 -6.87 19.50 21.69
C ILE A 209 -6.39 20.96 21.61
N ASN A 210 -6.13 21.57 22.77
CA ASN A 210 -5.50 22.88 22.83
C ASN A 210 -3.97 22.73 22.97
N ILE A 211 -3.23 23.05 21.92
CA ILE A 211 -1.77 22.99 21.92
C ILE A 211 -1.13 23.99 22.90
N GLN A 212 -1.79 25.11 23.20
CA GLN A 212 -1.26 26.07 24.16
C GLN A 212 -1.29 25.50 25.59
N ASP A 213 -2.38 24.85 25.99
CA ASP A 213 -2.50 24.22 27.31
C ASP A 213 -1.53 23.03 27.43
N LEU A 214 -1.46 22.18 26.39
CA LEU A 214 -0.47 21.11 26.32
C LEU A 214 0.95 21.63 26.51
N SER A 215 1.32 22.76 25.87
CA SER A 215 2.67 23.32 25.98
C SER A 215 3.01 23.78 27.41
N GLN A 216 2.04 24.32 28.15
CA GLN A 216 2.21 24.78 29.54
C GLN A 216 2.34 23.61 30.52
N CYS A 217 1.75 22.45 30.21
CA CYS A 217 1.81 21.27 31.06
C CYS A 217 3.08 20.41 30.90
N ILE A 218 3.94 20.65 29.90
CA ILE A 218 5.11 19.78 29.66
C ILE A 218 6.26 20.06 30.64
N VAL A 219 6.56 19.07 31.47
CA VAL A 219 7.72 19.08 32.39
C VAL A 219 9.00 18.49 31.76
N LEU A 220 8.89 17.53 30.81
CA LEU A 220 10.03 16.75 30.33
C LEU A 220 10.72 17.35 29.09
N PRO A 221 12.04 17.64 29.11
CA PRO A 221 12.73 18.35 28.01
C PRO A 221 12.58 17.75 26.61
N LYS A 222 12.54 16.42 26.46
CA LYS A 222 12.35 15.76 25.15
C LYS A 222 10.94 15.95 24.57
N LEU A 223 9.95 16.13 25.46
CA LEU A 223 8.58 16.50 25.07
C LEU A 223 8.51 18.00 24.77
N GLN A 224 9.28 18.84 25.47
CA GLN A 224 9.42 20.27 25.15
C GLN A 224 10.04 20.44 23.76
N GLU A 225 11.15 19.76 23.44
CA GLU A 225 11.74 19.70 22.08
C GLU A 225 10.68 19.35 21.03
N THR A 226 9.91 18.28 21.27
CA THR A 226 8.84 17.83 20.36
C THR A 226 7.76 18.90 20.19
N MET A 227 7.38 19.57 21.28
CA MET A 227 6.33 20.59 21.28
C MET A 227 6.80 21.91 20.65
N CYS A 228 8.09 22.26 20.74
CA CYS A 228 8.63 23.41 20.03
C CYS A 228 8.48 23.26 18.50
N PHE A 229 8.59 22.03 17.95
CA PHE A 229 8.24 21.77 16.55
C PHE A 229 6.73 21.89 16.26
N VAL A 230 5.86 21.56 17.22
CA VAL A 230 4.39 21.71 17.09
C VAL A 230 3.98 23.18 17.11
N MET A 231 4.50 23.96 18.07
CA MET A 231 4.19 25.39 18.19
C MET A 231 4.75 26.21 17.02
N ALA A 232 5.99 25.93 16.59
CA ALA A 232 6.58 26.57 15.40
C ALA A 232 5.93 26.15 14.07
N LEU A 233 5.10 25.10 14.07
CA LEU A 233 4.27 24.71 12.93
C LEU A 233 2.92 25.46 12.95
N ALA A 234 2.35 25.67 14.13
CA ALA A 234 1.07 26.39 14.32
C ALA A 234 1.17 27.93 14.13
N SER A 235 2.38 28.45 13.95
CA SER A 235 2.66 29.86 13.63
C SER A 235 3.40 30.03 12.29
N ALA A 236 3.29 29.06 11.38
CA ALA A 236 4.06 29.02 10.14
C ALA A 236 3.63 30.11 9.14
N SER A 237 4.60 30.78 8.52
CA SER A 237 4.41 31.73 7.41
C SER A 237 5.29 31.41 6.20
N LEU A 238 4.85 31.79 4.99
CA LEU A 238 5.62 31.66 3.75
C LEU A 238 6.90 32.53 3.75
N GLU A 239 6.98 33.56 4.61
CA GLU A 239 8.16 34.41 4.77
C GLU A 239 9.22 33.82 5.73
N ASP A 240 8.91 32.75 6.46
CA ASP A 240 9.83 32.20 7.47
C ASP A 240 11.17 31.74 6.86
N PRO A 241 12.31 31.88 7.57
CA PRO A 241 13.62 31.42 7.12
C PRO A 241 13.72 29.93 6.77
N VAL A 242 12.76 29.10 7.24
CA VAL A 242 12.66 27.69 6.87
C VAL A 242 11.94 27.45 5.53
N ALA A 243 11.08 28.36 5.06
CA ALA A 243 10.45 28.24 3.74
C ALA A 243 11.46 28.44 2.60
N LYS A 244 12.49 29.28 2.82
CA LYS A 244 13.60 29.59 1.88
C LYS A 244 13.14 29.98 0.46
N LEU A 245 11.95 30.57 0.34
CA LEU A 245 11.43 31.05 -0.93
C LEU A 245 12.19 32.32 -1.34
N SER A 246 12.76 32.34 -2.55
CA SER A 246 13.26 33.59 -3.14
C SER A 246 12.10 34.58 -3.32
N PRO A 247 12.27 35.92 -3.21
CA PRO A 247 11.18 36.89 -3.35
C PRO A 247 10.30 36.68 -4.60
N LEU A 248 10.91 36.48 -5.78
CA LEU A 248 10.21 36.16 -7.04
C LEU A 248 9.39 34.85 -7.02
N ALA A 249 9.74 33.91 -6.14
CA ALA A 249 8.97 32.67 -5.95
C ALA A 249 7.79 32.86 -4.98
N LEU A 250 7.95 33.68 -3.94
CA LEU A 250 6.88 34.08 -3.03
C LEU A 250 5.84 34.95 -3.78
N GLU A 251 6.31 36.00 -4.47
CA GLU A 251 5.49 36.88 -5.33
C GLU A 251 4.61 36.08 -6.29
N ARG A 252 5.21 35.10 -6.99
CA ARG A 252 4.53 34.21 -7.94
C ARG A 252 3.58 33.21 -7.27
N LEU A 253 3.92 32.71 -6.08
CA LEU A 253 3.05 31.82 -5.31
C LEU A 253 1.78 32.57 -4.89
N CYS A 254 1.90 33.83 -4.45
CA CYS A 254 0.76 34.68 -4.08
C CYS A 254 0.04 35.30 -5.30
N ASN A 255 0.68 35.34 -6.48
CA ASN A 255 0.14 35.89 -7.72
C ASN A 255 0.46 34.99 -8.93
N PRO A 256 -0.28 33.87 -9.12
CA PRO A 256 -0.02 32.95 -10.22
C PRO A 256 -0.30 33.58 -11.61
N PRO A 257 0.44 33.18 -12.67
CA PRO A 257 0.29 33.76 -14.01
C PRO A 257 -1.07 33.48 -14.66
N ARG A 258 -1.72 34.54 -15.19
CA ARG A 258 -3.08 34.56 -15.79
C ARG A 258 -3.17 34.14 -17.26
N GLN A 259 -2.18 33.44 -17.77
CA GLN A 259 -2.13 33.07 -19.19
C GLN A 259 -1.64 31.62 -19.35
N PRO A 260 -2.19 30.86 -20.32
CA PRO A 260 -1.61 29.59 -20.74
C PRO A 260 -0.15 29.81 -21.15
N LEU A 261 0.72 28.88 -20.79
CA LEU A 261 2.14 29.03 -21.08
C LEU A 261 2.39 28.79 -22.58
N ARG A 262 3.21 29.64 -23.20
CA ARG A 262 3.67 29.45 -24.58
C ARG A 262 5.20 29.43 -24.63
N ILE A 263 5.73 28.59 -25.50
CA ILE A 263 7.16 28.47 -25.80
C ILE A 263 7.33 28.87 -27.27
N ASP A 264 7.31 30.18 -27.52
CA ASP A 264 7.31 30.73 -28.88
C ASP A 264 8.66 30.61 -29.58
N ASN A 265 9.74 30.36 -28.84
CA ASN A 265 11.07 30.05 -29.38
C ASN A 265 11.16 28.56 -29.75
N PRO A 266 11.33 28.19 -31.05
CA PRO A 266 11.35 26.79 -31.49
C PRO A 266 12.49 25.97 -30.87
N SER A 267 13.63 26.60 -30.58
CA SER A 267 14.83 25.98 -30.00
C SER A 267 14.64 25.63 -28.53
N HIS A 268 13.93 26.48 -27.79
CA HIS A 268 13.48 26.18 -26.43
C HIS A 268 12.50 25.00 -26.44
N ARG A 269 11.55 24.96 -27.39
CA ARG A 269 10.63 23.82 -27.55
C ARG A 269 11.39 22.53 -27.90
N HIS A 270 12.31 22.57 -28.86
CA HIS A 270 13.18 21.43 -29.21
C HIS A 270 14.06 20.96 -28.04
N SER A 271 14.61 21.89 -27.25
CA SER A 271 15.37 21.58 -26.04
C SER A 271 14.50 20.84 -25.03
N ILE A 272 13.26 21.30 -24.82
CA ILE A 272 12.31 20.72 -23.88
C ILE A 272 11.81 19.34 -24.35
N SER A 273 11.36 19.19 -25.60
CA SER A 273 10.99 17.87 -26.15
C SER A 273 12.17 16.89 -26.11
N THR A 274 13.40 17.34 -26.41
CA THR A 274 14.60 16.49 -26.28
C THR A 274 14.87 16.10 -24.81
N TYR A 275 14.62 16.99 -23.84
CA TYR A 275 14.78 16.72 -22.41
C TYR A 275 13.73 15.73 -21.87
N LEU A 276 12.51 15.75 -22.42
CA LEU A 276 11.42 14.82 -22.13
C LEU A 276 11.68 13.45 -22.77
N ALA A 277 11.97 13.40 -24.07
CA ALA A 277 12.32 12.17 -24.80
C ALA A 277 13.59 11.47 -24.27
N THR A 278 14.43 12.19 -23.49
CA THR A 278 15.59 11.63 -22.78
C THR A 278 15.34 11.38 -21.28
N GLU A 279 14.09 11.13 -20.85
CA GLU A 279 13.75 10.86 -19.44
C GLU A 279 14.63 9.76 -18.81
N HIS A 280 14.85 8.65 -19.52
CA HIS A 280 15.68 7.53 -19.04
C HIS A 280 17.11 7.50 -19.65
N SER A 281 17.55 8.57 -20.32
CA SER A 281 18.88 8.66 -20.96
C SER A 281 19.82 9.65 -20.26
N SER A 282 21.12 9.36 -20.25
CA SER A 282 22.10 10.17 -19.50
C SER A 282 22.17 11.65 -19.95
N LYS A 283 22.67 12.53 -19.07
CA LYS A 283 22.93 13.94 -19.41
C LYS A 283 23.85 14.13 -20.62
N ASP A 284 24.83 13.22 -20.80
CA ASP A 284 25.69 13.21 -21.98
C ASP A 284 24.95 12.77 -23.26
N ALA A 285 23.92 11.92 -23.18
CA ALA A 285 23.06 11.62 -24.33
C ALA A 285 22.31 12.87 -24.81
N TYR A 286 21.75 13.68 -23.89
CA TYR A 286 21.17 14.98 -24.23
C TYR A 286 22.20 15.92 -24.89
N GLU A 287 23.39 16.08 -24.30
CA GLU A 287 24.44 16.95 -24.86
C GLU A 287 25.05 16.41 -26.17
N LYS A 288 24.94 15.10 -26.45
CA LYS A 288 25.27 14.50 -27.75
C LYS A 288 24.19 14.78 -28.79
N ILE A 289 22.90 14.66 -28.44
CA ILE A 289 21.78 15.02 -29.32
C ILE A 289 21.86 16.51 -29.66
N ARG A 290 22.03 17.38 -28.66
CA ARG A 290 22.18 18.83 -28.86
C ARG A 290 23.29 19.18 -29.84
N ARG A 291 24.51 18.66 -29.62
CA ARG A 291 25.65 18.86 -30.54
C ARG A 291 25.36 18.31 -31.94
N SER A 292 24.73 17.15 -32.04
CA SER A 292 24.33 16.56 -33.33
C SER A 292 23.32 17.44 -34.07
N THR A 293 22.30 17.98 -33.39
CA THR A 293 21.37 18.93 -34.00
C THR A 293 22.09 20.19 -34.49
N SER A 294 22.94 20.79 -33.66
CA SER A 294 23.69 22.00 -34.05
C SER A 294 24.70 21.77 -35.19
N GLN A 295 25.27 20.57 -35.30
CA GLN A 295 26.21 20.23 -36.38
C GLN A 295 25.52 19.87 -37.70
N ASN A 296 24.38 19.18 -37.66
CA ASN A 296 23.71 18.68 -38.88
C ASN A 296 22.64 19.63 -39.44
N PHE A 297 22.14 20.58 -38.64
CA PHE A 297 21.11 21.55 -39.07
C PHE A 297 21.50 23.03 -38.86
N PRO A 298 22.74 23.47 -39.17
CA PRO A 298 23.23 24.81 -38.81
C PRO A 298 22.48 25.97 -39.49
N GLY A 299 21.69 25.69 -40.55
CA GLY A 299 20.83 26.67 -41.22
C GLY A 299 19.37 26.69 -40.76
N ALA A 300 18.96 25.84 -39.83
CA ALA A 300 17.58 25.82 -39.33
C ALA A 300 17.37 26.90 -38.24
N GLN A 301 16.17 27.49 -38.22
CA GLN A 301 15.86 28.67 -37.41
C GLN A 301 16.10 28.40 -35.91
N GLY A 302 16.96 29.23 -35.30
CA GLY A 302 17.25 29.21 -33.87
C GLY A 302 18.17 28.06 -33.40
N VAL A 303 18.78 27.26 -34.27
CA VAL A 303 19.61 26.11 -33.86
C VAL A 303 20.82 26.46 -32.97
N ASN A 304 21.25 27.73 -32.96
CA ASN A 304 22.26 28.26 -32.05
C ASN A 304 21.74 28.46 -30.60
N ASP A 305 20.42 28.60 -30.42
CA ASP A 305 19.75 28.85 -29.14
C ASP A 305 19.32 27.55 -28.42
N ILE A 306 19.74 26.37 -28.91
CA ILE A 306 19.42 25.09 -28.26
C ILE A 306 20.16 24.99 -26.92
N LEU A 307 19.37 24.92 -25.86
CA LEU A 307 19.83 25.05 -24.49
C LEU A 307 20.64 23.83 -24.04
N SER A 308 21.70 24.08 -23.28
CA SER A 308 22.37 23.01 -22.51
C SER A 308 21.40 22.37 -21.51
N TYR A 309 21.71 21.16 -21.07
CA TYR A 309 20.90 20.42 -20.10
C TYR A 309 20.61 21.25 -18.82
N HIS A 310 21.58 22.03 -18.36
CA HIS A 310 21.40 22.91 -17.21
C HIS A 310 20.48 24.11 -17.52
N ASN A 311 20.60 24.69 -18.71
CA ASN A 311 19.80 25.86 -19.09
C ASN A 311 18.34 25.47 -19.36
N VAL A 312 18.06 24.28 -19.92
CA VAL A 312 16.68 23.78 -20.05
C VAL A 312 16.07 23.43 -18.69
N GLU A 313 16.84 22.90 -17.73
CA GLU A 313 16.36 22.71 -16.35
C GLU A 313 16.01 24.02 -15.64
N ASN A 314 16.85 25.05 -15.81
CA ASN A 314 16.59 26.38 -15.27
C ASN A 314 15.37 27.03 -15.93
N LEU A 315 15.19 26.83 -17.25
CA LEU A 315 14.00 27.27 -17.97
C LEU A 315 12.74 26.54 -17.46
N ILE A 316 12.72 25.21 -17.39
CA ILE A 316 11.55 24.47 -16.88
C ILE A 316 11.22 24.89 -15.43
N ALA A 317 12.23 25.14 -14.60
CA ALA A 317 12.05 25.65 -13.24
C ALA A 317 11.43 27.07 -13.18
N SER A 318 11.71 27.95 -14.14
CA SER A 318 11.08 29.28 -14.23
C SER A 318 9.71 29.26 -14.91
N LEU A 319 9.50 28.37 -15.89
CA LEU A 319 8.22 28.14 -16.57
C LEU A 319 7.17 27.57 -15.60
N THR A 320 7.56 26.58 -14.79
CA THR A 320 6.67 25.93 -13.79
C THR A 320 6.59 26.71 -12.48
N GLY A 321 7.72 27.24 -11.99
CA GLY A 321 7.87 27.75 -10.61
C GLY A 321 8.41 26.70 -9.63
N VAL A 322 8.58 25.44 -10.05
CA VAL A 322 9.04 24.33 -9.21
C VAL A 322 10.55 24.42 -8.98
N LYS A 323 10.92 25.03 -7.86
CA LYS A 323 12.29 25.10 -7.33
C LYS A 323 12.46 24.09 -6.18
N LYS A 324 13.57 23.37 -6.16
CA LYS A 324 13.97 22.56 -5.00
C LYS A 324 14.46 23.47 -3.86
N VAL A 325 14.16 23.09 -2.63
CA VAL A 325 14.71 23.71 -1.42
C VAL A 325 15.67 22.72 -0.75
N GLN A 326 16.77 23.22 -0.20
CA GLN A 326 17.77 22.38 0.48
C GLN A 326 18.01 22.84 1.92
N HIS A 327 18.13 21.86 2.80
CA HIS A 327 18.28 22.05 4.23
C HIS A 327 19.44 21.21 4.76
N ASP A 328 20.18 21.76 5.70
CA ASP A 328 21.33 21.11 6.29
C ASP A 328 20.84 19.98 7.21
N MET A 329 21.61 18.89 7.30
CA MET A 329 21.31 17.78 8.19
C MET A 329 22.58 17.18 8.79
N CYS A 330 22.40 16.46 9.89
CA CYS A 330 23.45 15.65 10.49
C CYS A 330 24.03 14.66 9.45
N PRO A 331 25.37 14.52 9.32
CA PRO A 331 25.98 13.57 8.38
C PRO A 331 25.52 12.12 8.65
N ASN A 332 25.40 11.76 9.93
CA ASN A 332 24.87 10.47 10.41
C ASN A 332 23.35 10.30 10.22
N SER A 333 22.67 11.26 9.58
CA SER A 333 21.23 11.26 9.26
C SER A 333 20.28 11.36 10.46
N CYS A 334 20.79 11.66 11.66
CA CYS A 334 19.99 11.66 12.90
C CYS A 334 18.85 12.68 12.92
N ALA A 335 19.11 13.92 12.50
CA ALA A 335 18.18 15.05 12.51
C ALA A 335 18.56 16.08 11.41
N ALA A 336 17.59 16.91 11.05
CA ALA A 336 17.75 18.11 10.23
C ALA A 336 18.03 19.35 11.10
N PHE A 337 18.73 20.35 10.54
CA PHE A 337 18.96 21.65 11.18
C PHE A 337 17.84 22.63 10.77
N THR A 338 16.65 22.42 11.35
CA THR A 338 15.37 23.01 10.95
C THR A 338 14.46 23.20 12.17
N GLY A 339 13.51 24.14 12.09
CA GLY A 339 12.65 24.49 13.24
C GLY A 339 13.51 24.86 14.46
N PRO A 340 13.24 24.34 15.66
CA PRO A 340 14.08 24.53 16.86
C PRO A 340 15.56 24.13 16.72
N PHE A 341 15.95 23.39 15.68
CA PHE A 341 17.34 23.03 15.38
C PHE A 341 18.01 23.94 14.32
N SER A 342 17.37 25.04 13.88
CA SER A 342 17.89 25.93 12.84
C SER A 342 19.28 26.49 13.13
N ASP A 343 19.55 26.78 14.39
CA ASP A 343 20.71 27.57 14.83
C ASP A 343 21.82 26.69 15.43
N HIS A 344 21.59 25.38 15.52
CA HIS A 344 22.58 24.45 16.06
C HIS A 344 23.74 24.25 15.07
N GLU A 345 24.98 24.24 15.59
CA GLU A 345 26.20 23.89 14.82
C GLU A 345 26.60 22.41 14.95
N GLN A 346 26.00 21.68 15.88
CA GLN A 346 26.23 20.25 16.14
C GLN A 346 24.90 19.51 16.30
N CYS A 347 24.86 18.23 15.93
CA CYS A 347 23.63 17.44 16.01
C CYS A 347 23.29 17.05 17.46
N PRO A 348 22.11 17.44 18.00
CA PRO A 348 21.75 17.16 19.41
C PRO A 348 21.58 15.68 19.74
N LEU A 349 21.61 14.78 18.74
CA LEU A 349 21.39 13.33 18.89
C LEU A 349 22.66 12.47 18.68
N CYS A 350 23.81 13.10 18.40
CA CYS A 350 25.11 12.42 18.26
C CYS A 350 26.37 13.32 18.27
N GLY A 351 26.29 14.62 18.59
CA GLY A 351 27.43 15.55 18.65
C GLY A 351 28.06 15.94 17.31
N ALA A 352 27.92 15.11 16.27
CA ALA A 352 28.51 15.35 14.95
C ALA A 352 28.20 16.75 14.38
N SER A 353 29.25 17.41 13.85
CA SER A 353 29.19 18.75 13.28
C SER A 353 28.18 18.87 12.14
N ARG A 354 27.57 20.06 12.03
CA ARG A 354 26.78 20.51 10.89
C ARG A 354 27.64 20.78 9.66
N TRP A 355 28.88 21.18 9.86
CA TRP A 355 29.79 21.67 8.83
C TRP A 355 30.76 20.56 8.39
N ASN A 356 31.16 20.54 7.11
CA ASN A 356 32.27 19.73 6.66
C ASN A 356 33.55 20.24 7.35
N GLU A 357 34.17 19.39 8.17
CA GLU A 357 35.27 19.79 9.06
C GLU A 357 36.57 20.05 8.28
N GLU A 358 36.81 19.35 7.16
CA GLU A 358 37.96 19.56 6.28
C GLU A 358 37.97 20.98 5.69
N VAL A 359 36.80 21.43 5.19
CA VAL A 359 36.59 22.78 4.64
C VAL A 359 36.62 23.82 5.75
N LEU A 360 36.03 23.53 6.91
CA LEU A 360 36.02 24.47 8.04
C LEU A 360 37.43 24.69 8.61
N GLN A 361 38.21 23.63 8.81
CA GLN A 361 39.59 23.69 9.28
C GLN A 361 40.50 24.30 8.19
N GLY A 362 40.44 23.79 6.96
CA GLY A 362 41.26 24.26 5.83
C GLY A 362 41.02 25.72 5.41
N THR A 363 39.94 26.35 5.89
CA THR A 363 39.68 27.79 5.70
C THR A 363 39.76 28.62 6.98
N ASN A 364 40.25 28.06 8.09
CA ASN A 364 40.29 28.70 9.42
C ASN A 364 38.92 29.31 9.81
N GLY A 365 37.84 28.54 9.67
CA GLY A 365 36.48 28.92 10.00
C GLY A 365 35.77 29.84 8.99
N ARG A 366 36.45 30.30 7.92
CA ARG A 366 35.90 31.27 6.96
C ARG A 366 34.84 30.69 6.02
N SER A 367 34.92 29.40 5.70
CA SER A 367 33.94 28.71 4.84
C SER A 367 33.12 27.71 5.64
N ARG A 368 31.81 27.95 5.74
CA ARG A 368 30.85 27.09 6.44
C ARG A 368 30.02 26.29 5.44
N LEU A 369 30.64 25.27 4.85
CA LEU A 369 29.95 24.32 3.98
C LEU A 369 29.25 23.25 4.83
N PRO A 370 27.92 23.02 4.70
CA PRO A 370 27.23 21.94 5.42
C PRO A 370 27.78 20.55 5.05
N ALA A 371 27.99 19.69 6.04
CA ALA A 371 28.49 18.33 5.85
C ALA A 371 27.53 17.46 5.02
N LYS A 372 26.22 17.72 5.12
CA LYS A 372 25.17 16.99 4.41
C LYS A 372 23.90 17.84 4.30
N LYS A 373 23.09 17.56 3.27
CA LYS A 373 21.81 18.22 3.04
C LYS A 373 20.72 17.21 2.65
N PHE A 374 19.47 17.52 2.98
CA PHE A 374 18.28 16.90 2.40
C PHE A 374 17.54 17.89 1.50
N THR A 375 16.66 17.38 0.64
CA THR A 375 15.94 18.17 -0.37
C THR A 375 14.44 18.08 -0.16
N THR A 376 13.75 19.21 -0.23
CA THR A 376 12.29 19.32 -0.21
C THR A 376 11.78 20.10 -1.42
N ILE A 377 10.50 19.94 -1.74
CA ILE A 377 9.88 20.54 -2.92
C ILE A 377 8.56 21.19 -2.48
N PRO A 378 8.40 22.52 -2.62
CA PRO A 378 7.16 23.23 -2.31
C PRO A 378 5.93 22.61 -2.97
N LEU A 379 4.83 22.53 -2.23
CA LEU A 379 3.58 21.93 -2.69
C LEU A 379 2.73 22.92 -3.51
N GLY A 380 2.64 24.18 -3.07
CA GLY A 380 1.83 25.22 -3.72
C GLY A 380 2.09 25.36 -5.24
N PRO A 381 3.36 25.48 -5.70
CA PRO A 381 3.68 25.54 -7.13
C PRO A 381 3.33 24.27 -7.93
N GLN A 382 3.29 23.09 -7.27
CA GLN A 382 2.89 21.83 -7.92
C GLN A 382 1.36 21.79 -8.10
N ILE A 383 0.60 22.22 -7.09
CA ILE A 383 -0.86 22.38 -7.17
C ILE A 383 -1.23 23.42 -8.25
N GLN A 384 -0.62 24.60 -8.21
CA GLN A 384 -0.88 25.69 -9.17
C GLN A 384 -0.64 25.28 -10.63
N ALA A 385 0.27 24.32 -10.90
CA ALA A 385 0.52 23.83 -12.25
C ALA A 385 -0.68 23.06 -12.83
N LEU A 386 -1.45 22.35 -12.00
CA LEU A 386 -2.56 21.48 -12.43
C LEU A 386 -3.81 22.24 -12.89
N TYR A 387 -3.98 23.50 -12.44
CA TYR A 387 -5.14 24.34 -12.78
C TYR A 387 -4.92 25.27 -13.99
N ARG A 388 -3.71 25.26 -14.58
CA ARG A 388 -3.35 26.15 -15.70
C ARG A 388 -3.72 25.60 -17.09
N ASP A 389 -4.20 24.37 -17.17
CA ASP A 389 -4.82 23.79 -18.35
C ASP A 389 -6.35 23.61 -18.12
N PRO A 390 -7.21 24.06 -19.05
CA PRO A 390 -8.66 23.95 -18.90
C PRO A 390 -9.19 22.51 -18.77
N ASP A 391 -8.52 21.56 -19.43
CA ASP A 391 -8.98 20.18 -19.49
C ASP A 391 -8.56 19.40 -18.24
N GLN A 392 -7.37 19.66 -17.70
CA GLN A 392 -6.92 19.11 -16.42
C GLN A 392 -7.79 19.57 -15.24
N ALA A 393 -8.15 20.86 -15.18
CA ALA A 393 -8.99 21.41 -14.11
C ALA A 393 -10.41 20.81 -14.08
N ARG A 394 -11.00 20.50 -15.24
CA ARG A 394 -12.38 19.98 -15.38
C ARG A 394 -12.59 18.51 -14.94
N ARG A 395 -11.54 17.77 -14.57
CA ARG A 395 -11.56 16.28 -14.49
C ARG A 395 -11.69 15.71 -13.06
N MET A 396 -12.49 16.34 -12.20
CA MET A 396 -12.53 16.08 -10.74
C MET A 396 -13.91 15.64 -10.20
N LEU A 397 -14.09 14.34 -9.87
CA LEU A 397 -14.80 13.82 -8.67
C LEU A 397 -14.92 12.26 -8.66
N ASP A 398 -15.63 11.73 -7.65
CA ASP A 398 -15.91 10.33 -7.27
C ASP A 398 -14.74 9.52 -6.68
N ASP A 399 -14.65 9.49 -5.34
CA ASP A 399 -13.69 8.68 -4.56
C ASP A 399 -14.05 8.61 -3.04
N VAL A 400 -13.04 8.57 -2.14
CA VAL A 400 -13.03 8.77 -0.66
C VAL A 400 -13.98 9.83 -0.11
N VAL A 401 -14.47 10.73 -0.97
CA VAL A 401 -15.52 11.71 -0.68
C VAL A 401 -16.83 11.08 -0.17
N ALA A 402 -17.01 9.76 -0.33
CA ALA A 402 -18.12 9.00 0.27
C ALA A 402 -17.96 8.73 1.79
N GLY A 403 -16.79 8.98 2.39
CA GLY A 403 -16.53 8.72 3.82
C GLY A 403 -17.02 9.85 4.74
N TRP A 404 -17.57 9.49 5.91
CA TRP A 404 -18.08 10.46 6.89
C TRP A 404 -17.05 11.44 7.48
N ASP A 405 -15.77 11.08 7.52
CA ASP A 405 -14.68 11.99 7.93
C ASP A 405 -14.53 13.14 6.91
N TYR A 406 -14.70 12.87 5.61
CA TYR A 406 -14.72 13.90 4.55
C TYR A 406 -16.06 14.64 4.50
N LEU A 407 -17.19 13.91 4.42
CA LEU A 407 -18.53 14.51 4.32
C LEU A 407 -18.83 15.42 5.51
N GLY A 408 -18.43 15.03 6.72
CA GLY A 408 -18.59 15.84 7.92
C GLY A 408 -17.77 17.14 7.88
N ALA A 409 -16.57 17.12 7.29
CA ALA A 409 -15.76 18.33 7.11
C ALA A 409 -16.34 19.27 6.04
N VAL A 410 -16.94 18.73 4.96
CA VAL A 410 -17.69 19.55 3.98
C VAL A 410 -18.94 20.16 4.61
N LEU A 411 -19.71 19.39 5.38
CA LEU A 411 -20.96 19.85 6.02
C LEU A 411 -20.73 20.94 7.08
N GLU A 412 -19.56 20.97 7.72
CA GLU A 412 -19.20 21.99 8.71
C GLU A 412 -18.47 23.22 8.12
N GLY A 413 -18.14 23.20 6.82
CA GLY A 413 -17.37 24.27 6.17
C GLY A 413 -15.86 24.25 6.46
N ASP A 414 -15.37 23.15 7.04
CA ASP A 414 -13.95 22.82 7.17
C ASP A 414 -13.31 22.59 5.78
N ILE A 415 -14.07 22.03 4.84
CA ILE A 415 -13.73 21.89 3.41
C ILE A 415 -14.75 22.67 2.57
N LYS A 416 -14.29 23.65 1.78
CA LYS A 416 -15.11 24.44 0.84
C LYS A 416 -15.06 23.83 -0.58
N LYS A 417 -15.93 24.32 -1.48
CA LYS A 417 -15.97 23.92 -2.93
C LYS A 417 -14.59 23.97 -3.60
N ASP A 418 -13.81 25.01 -3.31
CA ASP A 418 -12.55 25.32 -3.98
C ASP A 418 -11.31 24.85 -3.20
N ASP A 419 -11.47 24.08 -2.11
CA ASP A 419 -10.32 23.64 -1.29
C ASP A 419 -9.64 22.37 -1.85
N ILE A 420 -8.30 22.41 -1.89
CA ILE A 420 -7.46 21.28 -2.29
C ILE A 420 -7.31 20.33 -1.11
N VAL A 421 -7.75 19.09 -1.29
CA VAL A 421 -7.77 18.06 -0.24
C VAL A 421 -6.63 17.08 -0.48
N LEU A 422 -5.86 16.79 0.56
CA LEU A 422 -4.54 16.16 0.47
C LEU A 422 -4.46 14.86 1.26
N MET A 423 -3.70 13.92 0.72
CA MET A 423 -3.13 12.78 1.44
C MET A 423 -1.61 12.85 1.34
N VAL A 424 -0.91 12.56 2.44
CA VAL A 424 0.55 12.43 2.47
C VAL A 424 0.94 10.98 2.71
N SER A 425 2.02 10.49 2.09
CA SER A 425 2.58 9.17 2.37
C SER A 425 4.09 9.26 2.61
N LEU A 426 4.60 8.43 3.53
CA LEU A 426 6.01 8.32 3.95
C LEU A 426 6.47 6.86 3.87
N ASP A 427 7.70 6.61 3.40
CA ASP A 427 8.37 5.30 3.45
C ASP A 427 9.91 5.41 3.35
N GLY A 428 10.63 4.37 3.78
CA GLY A 428 12.08 4.22 3.80
C GLY A 428 12.64 3.36 2.66
N ALA A 429 12.85 3.98 1.49
CA ALA A 429 13.43 3.36 0.31
C ALA A 429 14.84 2.77 0.52
N GLN A 430 15.11 1.64 -0.14
CA GLN A 430 16.38 0.91 -0.11
C GLN A 430 17.03 0.96 -1.49
N LEU A 431 18.25 1.51 -1.59
CA LEU A 431 18.94 1.69 -2.88
C LEU A 431 20.06 0.67 -3.12
N TYR A 432 20.50 -0.04 -2.06
CA TYR A 432 21.47 -1.12 -2.15
C TYR A 432 20.88 -2.43 -1.63
N GLU A 433 21.17 -3.53 -2.32
CA GLU A 433 20.60 -4.86 -2.04
C GLU A 433 20.97 -5.41 -0.64
N SER A 434 22.05 -4.91 -0.05
CA SER A 434 22.66 -5.40 1.20
C SER A 434 22.48 -4.50 2.44
N LYS A 435 21.66 -3.42 2.37
CA LYS A 435 21.47 -2.46 3.48
C LYS A 435 19.99 -2.14 3.74
N GLN A 436 19.62 -1.87 5.00
CA GLN A 436 18.23 -1.55 5.36
C GLN A 436 17.96 -0.03 5.28
N SER A 437 17.15 0.39 4.30
CA SER A 437 16.58 1.75 4.19
C SER A 437 17.61 2.89 4.18
N ASP A 438 18.46 2.93 3.16
CA ASP A 438 19.46 3.98 2.97
C ASP A 438 18.89 5.37 2.61
N CYS A 439 17.58 5.53 2.45
CA CYS A 439 16.93 6.86 2.35
C CYS A 439 15.44 6.80 2.75
N TRP A 440 14.83 7.97 2.97
CA TRP A 440 13.39 8.13 3.26
C TRP A 440 12.77 9.17 2.34
N ILE A 441 11.54 8.94 1.90
CA ILE A 441 10.83 9.76 0.91
C ILE A 441 9.41 10.02 1.40
N TYR A 442 8.89 11.24 1.20
CA TYR A 442 7.46 11.52 1.31
C TYR A 442 6.88 12.16 0.04
N ILE A 443 5.61 11.83 -0.24
CA ILE A 443 4.85 12.29 -1.41
C ILE A 443 3.49 12.82 -0.97
N TRP A 444 2.96 13.76 -1.74
CA TRP A 444 1.60 14.28 -1.64
C TRP A 444 0.74 13.71 -2.78
N ILE A 445 -0.52 13.43 -2.49
CA ILE A 445 -1.54 12.94 -3.41
C ILE A 445 -2.76 13.86 -3.28
N ILE A 446 -3.23 14.38 -4.40
CA ILE A 446 -4.35 15.34 -4.45
C ILE A 446 -5.66 14.55 -4.61
N LEU A 447 -6.52 14.64 -3.59
CA LEU A 447 -7.77 13.90 -3.47
C LEU A 447 -8.95 14.56 -4.20
N ASN A 448 -8.72 15.64 -4.95
CA ASN A 448 -9.72 16.25 -5.84
C ASN A 448 -9.79 15.55 -7.21
N LEU A 449 -8.65 15.08 -7.76
CA LEU A 449 -8.58 14.36 -9.04
C LEU A 449 -9.24 12.97 -8.93
N ALA A 450 -9.94 12.46 -9.94
CA ALA A 450 -10.55 11.12 -9.88
C ALA A 450 -9.53 9.97 -9.59
N PRO A 451 -9.93 8.81 -9.02
CA PRO A 451 -9.05 7.70 -8.64
C PRO A 451 -8.21 7.18 -9.81
N ASP A 452 -8.80 7.10 -11.01
CA ASP A 452 -8.10 6.70 -12.23
C ASP A 452 -6.95 7.66 -12.61
N LYS A 453 -6.94 8.89 -12.07
CA LYS A 453 -5.99 9.96 -12.39
C LYS A 453 -4.98 10.19 -11.26
N ARG A 454 -5.42 10.31 -10.01
CA ARG A 454 -4.61 10.80 -8.87
C ARG A 454 -3.32 10.00 -8.59
N TYR A 455 -3.28 8.71 -8.96
CA TYR A 455 -2.10 7.85 -8.76
C TYR A 455 -1.21 7.69 -10.01
N LYS A 456 -1.59 8.27 -11.17
CA LYS A 456 -0.74 8.26 -12.37
C LYS A 456 0.54 9.07 -12.12
N LYS A 457 1.68 8.64 -12.68
CA LYS A 457 3.03 9.21 -12.48
C LYS A 457 3.10 10.75 -12.57
N ILE A 458 2.26 11.36 -13.42
CA ILE A 458 2.14 12.81 -13.65
C ILE A 458 1.43 13.59 -12.52
N HIS A 459 0.54 12.95 -11.73
CA HIS A 459 -0.26 13.62 -10.70
C HIS A 459 0.23 13.39 -9.26
N VAL A 460 1.20 12.50 -9.06
CA VAL A 460 1.87 12.30 -7.76
C VAL A 460 2.91 13.41 -7.56
N CYS A 461 2.89 14.07 -6.40
CA CYS A 461 3.75 15.21 -6.08
C CYS A 461 4.78 14.84 -5.00
N PRO A 462 6.03 14.47 -5.35
CA PRO A 462 7.11 14.34 -4.39
C PRO A 462 7.26 15.59 -3.49
N GLY A 463 7.37 15.34 -2.18
CA GLY A 463 7.48 16.39 -1.16
C GLY A 463 8.89 16.54 -0.59
N GLY A 464 9.62 15.44 -0.38
CA GLY A 464 10.99 15.50 0.09
C GLY A 464 11.74 14.17 0.15
N PHE A 465 13.07 14.29 0.16
CA PHE A 465 14.05 13.21 0.03
C PHE A 465 15.12 13.35 1.12
N ILE A 466 15.18 12.37 2.02
CA ILE A 466 16.07 12.33 3.19
C ILE A 466 17.17 11.27 2.93
N PRO A 467 18.42 11.68 2.67
CA PRO A 467 19.52 10.76 2.37
C PRO A 467 20.09 10.10 3.64
N GLY A 468 20.15 8.77 3.65
CA GLY A 468 20.82 7.96 4.68
C GLY A 468 22.34 7.98 4.55
N PRO A 469 23.07 7.09 5.26
CA PRO A 469 22.79 5.65 5.28
C PRO A 469 21.97 5.13 6.46
N ASN A 470 21.52 6.01 7.38
CA ASN A 470 20.77 5.60 8.58
C ASN A 470 19.31 6.07 8.53
N LYS A 471 18.39 5.31 9.15
CA LYS A 471 17.03 5.80 9.46
C LYS A 471 17.11 7.08 10.33
N PRO A 472 16.32 8.13 10.04
CA PRO A 472 16.21 9.32 10.88
C PRO A 472 15.86 8.99 12.35
N LYS A 473 16.58 9.61 13.30
CA LYS A 473 16.29 9.48 14.74
C LYS A 473 15.18 10.45 15.17
N ASN A 474 15.25 11.72 14.76
CA ASN A 474 14.16 12.69 14.88
C ASN A 474 13.62 12.99 13.47
N ILE A 475 12.64 12.18 13.05
CA ILE A 475 11.93 12.33 11.77
C ILE A 475 11.11 13.63 11.70
N ASN A 476 10.62 14.15 12.84
CA ASN A 476 9.86 15.41 12.90
C ASN A 476 10.66 16.56 12.30
N SER A 477 11.97 16.65 12.58
CA SER A 477 12.84 17.70 12.04
C SER A 477 12.87 17.75 10.50
N PHE A 478 12.75 16.60 9.82
CA PHE A 478 12.70 16.52 8.37
C PHE A 478 11.29 16.80 7.81
N LEU A 479 10.25 16.21 8.44
CA LEU A 479 8.85 16.41 8.04
C LEU A 479 8.36 17.84 8.30
N PHE A 480 8.94 18.52 9.29
CA PHE A 480 8.62 19.91 9.64
C PHE A 480 8.65 20.84 8.43
N VAL A 481 9.63 20.72 7.52
CA VAL A 481 9.72 21.59 6.34
C VAL A 481 8.52 21.41 5.40
N GLY A 482 8.07 20.17 5.20
CA GLY A 482 6.92 19.88 4.33
C GLY A 482 5.59 20.30 4.96
N LEU A 483 5.42 20.04 6.25
CA LEU A 483 4.22 20.44 6.99
C LEU A 483 4.16 21.94 7.24
N HIS A 484 5.29 22.61 7.46
CA HIS A 484 5.39 24.07 7.64
C HIS A 484 4.92 24.81 6.39
N HIS A 485 5.37 24.38 5.21
CA HIS A 485 4.87 24.94 3.95
C HIS A 485 3.35 24.68 3.75
N LEU A 486 2.82 23.57 4.26
CA LEU A 486 1.37 23.30 4.24
C LEU A 486 0.63 24.21 5.24
N ALA A 487 1.10 24.35 6.48
CA ALA A 487 0.50 25.20 7.50
C ALA A 487 0.49 26.68 7.08
N ALA A 488 1.60 27.18 6.53
CA ALA A 488 1.67 28.52 5.96
C ALA A 488 0.60 28.75 4.86
N LEU A 489 0.40 27.76 3.97
CA LEU A 489 -0.69 27.82 2.97
C LEU A 489 -2.11 27.68 3.58
N GLN A 490 -2.25 27.09 4.78
CA GLN A 490 -3.50 27.05 5.54
C GLN A 490 -3.79 28.35 6.32
N HIS A 491 -2.77 29.15 6.61
CA HIS A 491 -2.90 30.45 7.28
C HIS A 491 -3.05 31.61 6.29
N GLU A 492 -2.28 31.62 5.20
CA GLU A 492 -2.23 32.72 4.22
C GLU A 492 -3.13 32.48 2.99
N GLY A 493 -3.48 31.21 2.72
CA GLY A 493 -4.30 30.80 1.59
C GLY A 493 -3.53 30.59 0.29
N LEU A 494 -3.68 29.42 -0.34
CA LEU A 494 -3.13 29.14 -1.66
C LEU A 494 -4.01 29.75 -2.75
N ARG A 495 -3.59 30.91 -3.28
CA ARG A 495 -4.24 31.53 -4.43
C ARG A 495 -3.97 30.72 -5.72
N ILE A 496 -5.02 30.46 -6.49
CA ILE A 496 -4.97 29.70 -7.75
C ILE A 496 -5.71 30.49 -8.84
N TRP A 497 -5.23 30.40 -10.09
CA TRP A 497 -5.97 30.80 -11.28
C TRP A 497 -6.43 29.53 -12.00
N ASP A 498 -7.74 29.41 -12.21
CA ASP A 498 -8.38 28.30 -12.92
C ASP A 498 -8.54 28.68 -14.38
N ALA A 499 -7.80 28.00 -15.27
CA ALA A 499 -7.87 28.25 -16.71
C ALA A 499 -9.18 27.77 -17.36
N SER A 500 -9.96 26.92 -16.68
CA SER A 500 -11.19 26.33 -17.22
C SER A 500 -12.46 27.17 -16.99
N GLU A 501 -12.45 27.97 -15.93
CA GLU A 501 -13.49 28.94 -15.55
C GLU A 501 -12.99 30.42 -15.65
N ASP A 502 -11.73 30.65 -16.08
CA ASP A 502 -10.98 31.92 -16.11
C ASP A 502 -11.19 32.79 -14.86
N ARG A 503 -10.99 32.19 -13.68
CA ARG A 503 -11.18 32.87 -12.39
C ARG A 503 -10.01 32.69 -11.44
N PHE A 504 -9.93 33.59 -10.48
CA PHE A 504 -9.14 33.36 -9.28
C PHE A 504 -9.98 32.70 -8.20
N PHE A 505 -9.37 31.80 -7.44
CA PHE A 505 -9.86 31.35 -6.14
C PHE A 505 -8.70 31.29 -5.14
N THR A 506 -9.03 31.14 -3.86
CA THR A 506 -8.07 30.84 -2.80
C THR A 506 -8.53 29.57 -2.10
N SER A 507 -7.67 28.56 -2.11
CA SER A 507 -7.85 27.34 -1.31
C SER A 507 -7.13 27.50 0.03
N ASP A 508 -7.73 26.96 1.08
CA ASP A 508 -7.04 26.66 2.33
C ASP A 508 -6.78 25.12 2.32
N PRO A 509 -5.58 24.61 2.00
CA PRO A 509 -5.42 23.20 1.66
C PRO A 509 -5.67 22.25 2.83
N TYR A 510 -6.57 21.29 2.68
CA TYR A 510 -7.03 20.41 3.77
C TYR A 510 -6.26 19.08 3.83
N LEU A 511 -5.67 18.73 4.97
CA LEU A 511 -5.02 17.42 5.15
C LEU A 511 -6.02 16.37 5.66
N LEU A 512 -6.38 15.40 4.81
CA LEU A 512 -7.32 14.34 5.18
C LEU A 512 -6.62 13.13 5.82
N PHE A 513 -5.61 12.55 5.16
CA PHE A 513 -4.96 11.31 5.60
C PHE A 513 -3.43 11.37 5.60
N THR A 514 -2.81 10.64 6.53
CA THR A 514 -1.36 10.42 6.61
C THR A 514 -1.05 8.91 6.56
N MET A 515 -0.29 8.50 5.55
CA MET A 515 0.01 7.10 5.23
C MET A 515 1.47 6.75 5.52
N ALA A 516 1.69 5.52 6.00
CA ALA A 516 2.99 4.88 6.17
C ALA A 516 2.81 3.36 6.37
N ASP A 517 3.91 2.60 6.31
CA ASP A 517 3.95 1.22 6.80
C ASP A 517 3.82 1.23 8.34
N GLY A 518 3.55 0.09 8.98
CA GLY A 518 3.39 0.03 10.46
C GLY A 518 4.56 0.68 11.23
N PRO A 519 5.83 0.32 10.92
CA PRO A 519 7.04 0.97 11.45
C PRO A 519 7.24 2.46 11.11
N GLY A 520 6.61 2.97 10.06
CA GLY A 520 6.62 4.37 9.64
C GLY A 520 5.44 5.17 10.18
N LEU A 521 4.31 4.55 10.52
CA LEU A 521 3.12 5.22 11.05
C LEU A 521 3.39 5.85 12.43
N VAL A 522 4.28 5.22 13.20
CA VAL A 522 4.91 5.75 14.43
C VAL A 522 5.64 7.10 14.22
N CYS A 523 6.04 7.42 12.98
CA CYS A 523 6.62 8.72 12.64
C CYS A 523 5.57 9.83 12.53
N TRP A 524 4.30 9.48 12.23
CA TRP A 524 3.17 10.40 12.17
C TRP A 524 2.41 10.47 13.51
N ASP A 525 1.98 9.33 14.06
CA ASP A 525 1.00 9.25 15.15
C ASP A 525 1.55 9.46 16.58
N GLY A 526 2.88 9.42 16.75
CA GLY A 526 3.54 9.53 18.04
C GLY A 526 3.25 8.38 19.02
N MET A 527 2.68 7.27 18.57
CA MET A 527 2.25 6.13 19.39
C MET A 527 3.37 5.12 19.66
N VAL A 528 3.08 4.16 20.54
CA VAL A 528 3.91 2.98 20.79
C VAL A 528 3.93 2.05 19.58
N GLY A 529 5.09 1.46 19.30
CA GLY A 529 5.19 0.36 18.33
C GLY A 529 4.51 -0.92 18.79
N HIS A 530 4.65 -1.98 17.98
CA HIS A 530 3.83 -3.20 18.06
C HIS A 530 3.88 -4.00 19.39
N SER A 531 4.73 -3.66 20.37
CA SER A 531 4.77 -4.32 21.69
C SER A 531 3.89 -3.67 22.77
N GLY A 532 3.33 -2.48 22.52
CA GLY A 532 2.60 -1.70 23.52
C GLY A 532 1.21 -2.24 23.88
N LYS A 533 0.74 -1.90 25.10
CA LYS A 533 -0.59 -2.29 25.63
C LYS A 533 -1.73 -1.77 24.76
N ASN A 534 -1.72 -0.47 24.47
CA ASN A 534 -2.67 0.19 23.56
C ASN A 534 -1.92 0.51 22.26
N ARG A 535 -1.91 -0.43 21.31
CA ARG A 535 -1.10 -0.37 20.07
C ARG A 535 -1.90 -0.24 18.77
N CYS A 536 -3.20 0.04 18.86
CA CYS A 536 -4.05 0.15 17.68
C CYS A 536 -3.88 1.54 17.06
N HIS A 537 -3.26 1.63 15.87
CA HIS A 537 -2.90 2.91 15.24
C HIS A 537 -4.09 3.76 14.75
N VAL A 538 -5.29 3.17 14.63
CA VAL A 538 -6.55 3.95 14.48
C VAL A 538 -7.10 4.45 15.83
N TYR A 539 -6.32 4.33 16.91
CA TYR A 539 -6.66 4.68 18.29
C TYR A 539 -7.97 4.06 18.78
N CYS A 540 -8.06 2.73 18.72
CA CYS A 540 -9.05 1.96 19.46
C CYS A 540 -8.55 1.74 20.91
N PRO A 541 -9.38 1.96 21.95
CA PRO A 541 -8.97 1.88 23.35
C PRO A 541 -8.91 0.44 23.90
N THR A 542 -9.07 -0.57 23.03
CA THR A 542 -8.90 -1.99 23.37
C THR A 542 -7.50 -2.27 23.94
N PRO A 543 -7.37 -2.67 25.22
CA PRO A 543 -6.09 -3.03 25.80
C PRO A 543 -5.64 -4.42 25.34
N GLY A 544 -4.33 -4.59 25.16
CA GLY A 544 -3.71 -5.88 24.92
C GLY A 544 -3.47 -6.71 26.18
N ARG A 545 -3.24 -8.00 25.97
CA ARG A 545 -2.86 -9.02 26.96
C ARG A 545 -1.40 -9.43 26.77
N ARG A 546 -0.68 -9.79 27.84
CA ARG A 546 0.72 -10.27 27.78
C ARG A 546 0.92 -11.65 28.40
N LYS A 547 2.01 -12.32 28.04
CA LYS A 547 2.45 -13.58 28.67
C LYS A 547 3.03 -13.30 30.06
N ASN A 548 3.01 -14.28 30.97
CA ASN A 548 3.70 -14.18 32.25
C ASN A 548 5.21 -13.95 32.03
N HIS A 549 5.81 -13.10 32.86
CA HIS A 549 7.21 -12.63 32.76
C HIS A 549 7.58 -11.90 31.44
N SER A 550 6.61 -11.58 30.57
CA SER A 550 6.83 -10.80 29.35
C SER A 550 6.45 -9.32 29.52
N THR A 551 7.09 -8.46 28.72
CA THR A 551 6.74 -7.05 28.54
C THR A 551 5.92 -6.78 27.27
N HIS A 552 5.80 -7.76 26.36
CA HIS A 552 5.11 -7.60 25.08
C HIS A 552 3.60 -7.87 25.21
N TYR A 553 2.78 -6.92 24.78
CA TYR A 553 1.33 -7.04 24.73
C TYR A 553 0.84 -7.40 23.31
N TYR A 554 -0.16 -8.28 23.26
CA TYR A 554 -0.85 -8.77 22.06
C TYR A 554 -2.35 -8.41 22.17
N PRO A 555 -3.09 -8.19 21.08
CA PRO A 555 -4.38 -7.53 21.07
C PRO A 555 -5.54 -8.55 21.19
N ALA A 556 -5.29 -9.65 21.90
CA ALA A 556 -6.21 -10.78 22.01
C ALA A 556 -7.47 -10.37 22.77
N LEU A 557 -8.61 -10.45 22.09
CA LEU A 557 -9.91 -10.09 22.63
C LEU A 557 -10.36 -11.10 23.69
N LEU A 558 -10.05 -12.39 23.50
CA LEU A 558 -10.33 -13.47 24.43
C LEU A 558 -9.20 -13.65 25.46
N LYS A 559 -9.60 -13.80 26.72
CA LYS A 559 -8.73 -14.00 27.87
C LYS A 559 -8.14 -15.41 27.84
N PRO A 560 -6.81 -15.58 28.02
CA PRO A 560 -6.23 -16.90 28.09
C PRO A 560 -6.65 -17.64 29.35
N HIS A 561 -6.76 -18.96 29.27
CA HIS A 561 -7.06 -19.82 30.40
C HIS A 561 -5.98 -19.71 31.51
N GLY A 562 -6.41 -19.81 32.77
CA GLY A 562 -5.54 -19.73 33.94
C GLY A 562 -5.20 -18.29 34.37
N ASN A 563 -4.09 -18.16 35.11
CA ASN A 563 -3.71 -16.90 35.76
C ASN A 563 -3.05 -15.92 34.78
N CYS A 564 -3.82 -14.91 34.37
CA CYS A 564 -3.36 -13.76 33.60
C CYS A 564 -2.53 -12.80 34.46
N PRO A 565 -1.48 -12.14 33.92
CA PRO A 565 -0.71 -11.15 34.65
C PRO A 565 -1.50 -9.86 34.85
N LEU A 566 -1.10 -9.07 35.87
CA LEU A 566 -1.72 -7.78 36.17
C LEU A 566 -1.69 -6.84 34.94
N GLY A 567 -2.85 -6.28 34.61
CA GLY A 567 -3.08 -5.46 33.42
C GLY A 567 -3.54 -6.24 32.18
N SER A 568 -3.71 -7.57 32.26
CA SER A 568 -4.20 -8.42 31.15
C SER A 568 -5.36 -9.35 31.55
N ASN A 569 -5.86 -9.18 32.77
CA ASN A 569 -6.94 -9.94 33.39
C ASN A 569 -8.35 -9.39 33.12
N HIS A 570 -8.48 -8.38 32.25
CA HIS A 570 -9.77 -7.80 31.85
C HIS A 570 -10.71 -8.83 31.20
N PRO A 571 -12.04 -8.60 31.21
CA PRO A 571 -13.01 -9.46 30.54
C PRO A 571 -12.74 -9.66 29.05
N ASP A 572 -13.47 -10.60 28.45
CA ASP A 572 -13.48 -10.82 27.01
C ASP A 572 -14.16 -9.65 26.29
N ILE A 573 -13.62 -9.30 25.12
CA ILE A 573 -14.09 -8.15 24.34
C ILE A 573 -14.87 -8.66 23.13
N ASN A 574 -16.14 -8.31 23.02
CA ASN A 574 -16.99 -8.74 21.91
C ASN A 574 -16.55 -8.04 20.61
N VAL A 575 -16.09 -8.82 19.64
CA VAL A 575 -15.64 -8.34 18.31
C VAL A 575 -16.71 -7.53 17.56
N PHE A 576 -17.99 -7.87 17.72
CA PHE A 576 -19.12 -7.17 17.11
C PHE A 576 -19.53 -5.89 17.89
N ARG A 577 -18.74 -5.51 18.91
CA ARG A 577 -18.91 -4.30 19.72
C ARG A 577 -17.56 -3.65 20.07
N LEU A 578 -16.57 -3.78 19.18
CA LEU A 578 -15.32 -3.02 19.32
C LEU A 578 -15.63 -1.51 19.27
N PRO A 579 -14.98 -0.69 20.12
CA PRO A 579 -15.10 0.76 20.01
C PRO A 579 -14.52 1.26 18.69
N LEU A 580 -15.09 2.34 18.15
CA LEU A 580 -14.58 2.97 16.94
C LEU A 580 -13.16 3.49 17.13
N GLY A 581 -12.37 3.51 16.05
CA GLY A 581 -11.10 4.21 16.02
C GLY A 581 -11.28 5.70 16.30
N GLY A 582 -10.41 6.26 17.14
CA GLY A 582 -10.46 7.65 17.57
C GLY A 582 -11.45 7.94 18.67
N SER A 583 -11.70 6.99 19.58
CA SER A 583 -12.43 7.23 20.82
C SER A 583 -11.88 8.46 21.58
N GLY A 584 -12.77 9.31 22.08
CA GLY A 584 -12.48 10.70 22.48
C GLY A 584 -11.34 10.90 23.49
N ASP A 585 -11.08 9.89 24.33
CA ASP A 585 -10.04 9.83 25.36
C ASP A 585 -8.62 10.22 24.88
N TYR A 586 -8.36 10.24 23.56
CA TYR A 586 -7.06 10.66 22.99
C TYR A 586 -6.55 11.99 23.54
N ALA A 587 -7.43 13.00 23.68
CA ALA A 587 -7.04 14.32 24.16
C ALA A 587 -6.59 14.29 25.63
N ASP A 588 -7.39 13.65 26.50
CA ASP A 588 -7.09 13.50 27.93
C ASP A 588 -5.86 12.61 28.16
N ASN A 589 -5.71 11.54 27.39
CA ASN A 589 -4.56 10.64 27.44
C ASN A 589 -3.27 11.33 26.98
N LEU A 590 -3.33 12.20 25.96
CA LEU A 590 -2.21 13.04 25.56
C LEU A 590 -1.87 14.08 26.64
N LEU A 591 -2.87 14.75 27.21
CA LEU A 591 -2.70 15.71 28.30
C LEU A 591 -2.05 15.05 29.53
N GLN A 592 -2.50 13.86 29.91
CA GLN A 592 -1.90 13.06 30.96
C GLN A 592 -0.45 12.69 30.64
N LEU A 593 -0.13 12.27 29.42
CA LEU A 593 1.24 11.93 29.02
C LEU A 593 2.19 13.12 29.11
N VAL A 594 1.79 14.30 28.61
CA VAL A 594 2.66 15.49 28.63
C VAL A 594 2.87 16.03 30.04
N SER A 595 1.83 15.93 30.89
CA SER A 595 1.84 16.35 32.30
C SER A 595 2.61 15.38 33.22
N ALA A 596 3.53 14.57 32.68
CA ALA A 596 4.29 13.59 33.44
C ALA A 596 5.46 14.25 34.20
N PRO A 597 5.48 14.26 35.55
CA PRO A 597 6.48 14.98 36.33
C PRO A 597 7.86 14.28 36.38
N SER A 598 8.01 13.11 35.76
CA SER A 598 9.27 12.37 35.68
C SER A 598 9.23 11.33 34.56
N TRP A 599 10.41 10.91 34.10
CA TRP A 599 10.55 9.82 33.11
C TRP A 599 9.86 8.51 33.53
N ARG A 600 9.86 8.18 34.83
CA ARG A 600 9.16 7.01 35.37
C ARG A 600 7.63 7.14 35.23
N GLN A 601 7.08 8.33 35.49
CA GLN A 601 5.65 8.60 35.32
C GLN A 601 5.27 8.64 33.84
N TRP A 602 6.13 9.16 32.97
CA TRP A 602 5.93 9.11 31.52
C TRP A 602 5.94 7.67 30.99
N ASP A 603 6.83 6.80 31.48
CA ASP A 603 6.90 5.39 31.04
C ASP A 603 5.62 4.61 31.42
N ILE A 604 5.08 4.86 32.62
CA ILE A 604 3.78 4.34 33.08
C ILE A 604 2.66 4.87 32.17
N ARG A 605 2.51 6.19 32.02
CA ARG A 605 1.43 6.79 31.22
C ARG A 605 1.51 6.43 29.74
N LYS A 606 2.71 6.31 29.16
CA LYS A 606 2.94 5.77 27.80
C LYS A 606 2.44 4.33 27.69
N THR A 607 2.72 3.50 28.69
CA THR A 607 2.27 2.10 28.75
C THR A 607 0.76 2.01 28.92
N GLU A 608 0.12 2.96 29.58
CA GLU A 608 -1.33 2.98 29.80
C GLU A 608 -2.12 3.56 28.63
N THR A 609 -1.62 4.62 27.99
CA THR A 609 -2.31 5.39 26.92
C THR A 609 -1.96 4.94 25.50
N GLY A 610 -0.79 4.32 25.31
CA GLY A 610 -0.25 4.02 23.98
C GLY A 610 0.44 5.20 23.27
N ILE A 611 0.54 6.38 23.90
CA ILE A 611 1.11 7.58 23.28
C ILE A 611 2.55 7.80 23.82
N THR A 612 3.50 8.18 22.98
CA THR A 612 4.92 8.42 23.37
C THR A 612 5.30 9.90 23.39
N LYS A 613 4.72 10.72 22.52
CA LYS A 613 5.01 12.15 22.36
C LYS A 613 3.85 12.88 21.65
N PRO A 614 3.75 14.22 21.73
CA PRO A 614 2.89 15.00 20.84
C PRO A 614 3.23 14.74 19.36
N PRO A 615 2.24 14.40 18.52
CA PRO A 615 2.42 14.30 17.07
C PRO A 615 2.69 15.66 16.43
N LEU A 616 3.52 15.69 15.39
CA LEU A 616 3.82 16.92 14.66
C LEU A 616 2.55 17.51 14.00
N ILE A 617 1.63 16.64 13.57
CA ILE A 617 0.37 17.01 12.91
C ILE A 617 -0.53 17.90 13.80
N LEU A 618 -0.34 17.91 15.13
CA LEU A 618 -1.06 18.81 16.04
C LEU A 618 -0.79 20.30 15.78
N GLY A 619 0.29 20.64 15.08
CA GLY A 619 0.59 22.03 14.70
C GLY A 619 -0.16 22.51 13.44
N LEU A 620 -0.91 21.66 12.74
CA LEU A 620 -1.77 22.10 11.64
C LEU A 620 -3.05 22.74 12.18
N ASN A 621 -3.60 23.70 11.44
CA ASN A 621 -4.87 24.33 11.80
C ASN A 621 -5.99 23.26 11.87
N PRO A 622 -6.71 23.12 13.00
CA PRO A 622 -7.79 22.15 13.14
C PRO A 622 -8.82 22.20 12.01
N THR A 623 -9.28 23.39 11.59
CA THR A 623 -10.32 23.49 10.55
C THR A 623 -9.81 23.17 9.14
N ARG A 624 -8.51 22.87 8.98
CA ARG A 624 -7.84 22.49 7.73
C ARG A 624 -7.13 21.12 7.81
N SER A 625 -7.48 20.30 8.79
CA SER A 625 -6.92 18.96 8.95
C SER A 625 -7.93 18.06 9.64
N LEU A 626 -8.03 16.79 9.23
CA LEU A 626 -8.83 15.80 9.97
C LEU A 626 -8.26 15.56 11.39
N GLY A 627 -6.96 15.84 11.58
CA GLY A 627 -6.31 15.91 12.89
C GLY A 627 -6.08 14.55 13.58
N MET A 628 -5.44 14.59 14.75
CA MET A 628 -5.16 13.38 15.53
C MET A 628 -6.38 12.90 16.33
N PRO A 629 -6.61 11.58 16.46
CA PRO A 629 -5.95 10.48 15.74
C PRO A 629 -6.60 10.18 14.38
N LEU A 630 -7.68 10.90 14.02
CA LEU A 630 -8.57 10.58 12.91
C LEU A 630 -7.89 10.59 11.52
N CYS A 631 -6.77 11.29 11.31
CA CYS A 631 -6.02 11.26 10.05
C CYS A 631 -5.19 9.97 9.81
N MET A 632 -5.06 9.08 10.82
CA MET A 632 -4.45 7.76 10.64
C MET A 632 -5.41 6.78 9.96
N THR A 633 -4.89 5.90 9.10
CA THR A 633 -5.69 4.87 8.41
C THR A 633 -5.03 3.49 8.49
N THR A 634 -5.79 2.44 8.16
CA THR A 634 -5.25 1.08 7.99
C THR A 634 -4.91 0.84 6.52
N ASP A 635 -3.61 0.76 6.18
CA ASP A 635 -3.19 0.36 4.83
C ASP A 635 -3.46 -1.12 4.55
N LEU A 636 -4.43 -1.38 3.66
CA LEU A 636 -4.83 -2.73 3.28
C LEU A 636 -3.73 -3.47 2.49
N MET A 637 -2.79 -2.77 1.84
CA MET A 637 -1.65 -3.40 1.15
C MET A 637 -0.71 -4.09 2.14
N HIS A 638 -0.15 -3.36 3.11
CA HIS A 638 0.72 -3.96 4.12
C HIS A 638 -0.05 -4.93 5.04
N LEU A 639 -1.32 -4.67 5.34
CA LEU A 639 -2.15 -5.61 6.10
C LEU A 639 -2.27 -6.96 5.40
N ALA A 640 -2.56 -7.00 4.09
CA ALA A 640 -2.62 -8.23 3.30
C ALA A 640 -1.29 -9.01 3.32
N GLY A 641 -0.15 -8.29 3.27
CA GLY A 641 1.18 -8.89 3.44
C GLY A 641 1.40 -9.51 4.81
N ASN A 642 1.08 -8.77 5.89
CA ASN A 642 1.23 -9.23 7.27
C ASN A 642 0.31 -10.41 7.63
N LEU A 643 -0.90 -10.45 7.07
CA LEU A 643 -1.78 -11.62 7.16
C LEU A 643 -1.19 -12.83 6.43
N SER A 644 -0.60 -12.61 5.26
CA SER A 644 0.01 -13.68 4.46
C SER A 644 1.21 -14.32 5.18
N ASP A 645 2.09 -13.52 5.78
CA ASP A 645 3.24 -14.01 6.56
C ASP A 645 2.82 -14.77 7.82
N LEU A 646 1.81 -14.28 8.55
CA LEU A 646 1.23 -14.97 9.71
C LEU A 646 0.64 -16.34 9.33
N LEU A 647 -0.24 -16.39 8.33
CA LEU A 647 -0.91 -17.62 7.91
C LEU A 647 0.08 -18.63 7.35
N LEU A 648 1.02 -18.22 6.47
CA LEU A 648 2.07 -19.10 5.98
C LEU A 648 3.01 -19.57 7.10
N SER A 649 3.31 -18.73 8.10
CA SER A 649 4.14 -19.13 9.25
C SER A 649 3.44 -20.11 10.20
N LEU A 650 2.10 -20.06 10.27
CA LEU A 650 1.29 -21.07 10.96
C LEU A 650 1.26 -22.37 10.13
N TRP A 651 0.88 -22.31 8.85
CA TRP A 651 0.71 -23.50 8.00
C TRP A 651 2.03 -24.22 7.68
N ARG A 652 3.16 -23.52 7.58
CA ARG A 652 4.50 -24.13 7.48
C ARG A 652 5.08 -24.53 8.84
N GLY A 653 4.38 -24.23 9.94
CA GLY A 653 4.88 -24.41 11.30
C GLY A 653 6.18 -23.65 11.58
N THR A 654 6.50 -22.58 10.84
CA THR A 654 7.75 -21.80 11.01
C THR A 654 7.66 -20.71 12.07
N ILE A 655 6.46 -20.37 12.55
CA ILE A 655 6.27 -19.48 13.71
C ILE A 655 6.95 -20.04 14.98
N GLU A 656 7.25 -19.16 15.94
CA GLU A 656 7.82 -19.52 17.22
C GLU A 656 6.87 -20.46 18.00
N CYS A 657 7.43 -21.45 18.71
CA CYS A 657 6.69 -22.39 19.54
C CYS A 657 7.23 -22.30 20.96
N ASN A 658 6.48 -21.65 21.84
CA ASN A 658 6.89 -21.41 23.22
C ASN A 658 6.40 -22.57 24.11
N HIS A 659 7.27 -23.11 24.96
CA HIS A 659 6.88 -24.14 25.93
C HIS A 659 5.73 -23.66 26.84
N PRO A 660 4.71 -24.49 27.17
CA PRO A 660 4.57 -25.93 26.87
C PRO A 660 3.85 -26.27 25.55
N ASP A 661 3.85 -25.40 24.54
CA ASP A 661 3.34 -25.75 23.21
C ASP A 661 4.32 -26.64 22.43
N HIS A 662 3.76 -27.46 21.53
CA HIS A 662 4.51 -28.39 20.69
C HIS A 662 3.95 -28.39 19.27
N LYS A 663 4.83 -28.22 18.26
CA LYS A 663 4.48 -28.21 16.82
C LYS A 663 3.84 -29.50 16.30
N ASN A 664 3.89 -30.58 17.08
CA ASN A 664 3.20 -31.85 16.78
C ASN A 664 1.69 -31.79 17.12
N SER A 665 1.23 -30.77 17.84
CA SER A 665 -0.19 -30.51 18.14
C SER A 665 -0.85 -29.51 17.17
N TRP A 666 -0.13 -29.10 16.12
CA TRP A 666 -0.57 -28.11 15.15
C TRP A 666 -1.10 -28.82 13.90
N ASP A 667 -2.37 -29.24 13.92
CA ASP A 667 -3.02 -29.91 12.79
C ASP A 667 -3.19 -28.99 11.56
N TRP A 668 -3.14 -27.68 11.76
CA TRP A 668 -3.04 -26.68 10.70
C TRP A 668 -1.66 -26.60 10.01
N ALA A 669 -0.62 -27.26 10.52
CA ALA A 669 0.76 -27.14 10.01
C ALA A 669 1.03 -28.00 8.76
N ILE A 670 0.12 -27.95 7.79
CA ILE A 670 0.07 -28.76 6.56
C ILE A 670 1.29 -28.68 5.65
N PHE A 671 2.08 -27.61 5.75
CA PHE A 671 3.30 -27.37 4.96
C PHE A 671 4.57 -27.48 5.80
N ARG A 672 4.51 -28.25 6.90
CA ARG A 672 5.69 -28.64 7.69
C ARG A 672 6.55 -29.71 6.99
N ASP A 673 5.97 -30.46 6.06
CA ASP A 673 6.69 -31.30 5.11
C ASP A 673 7.11 -30.46 3.90
N ASP A 674 8.42 -30.34 3.66
CA ASP A 674 8.96 -29.58 2.53
C ASP A 674 8.61 -30.22 1.17
N ALA A 675 8.30 -31.51 1.08
CA ALA A 675 7.79 -32.13 -0.15
C ALA A 675 6.38 -31.62 -0.50
N VAL A 676 5.48 -31.55 0.49
CA VAL A 676 4.12 -31.00 0.34
C VAL A 676 4.19 -29.51 0.03
N TRP A 677 5.06 -28.75 0.72
CA TRP A 677 5.30 -27.34 0.43
C TRP A 677 5.84 -27.09 -0.99
N THR A 678 6.76 -27.94 -1.46
CA THR A 678 7.32 -27.85 -2.83
C THR A 678 6.26 -28.17 -3.89
N ALA A 679 5.46 -29.22 -3.68
CA ALA A 679 4.36 -29.58 -4.57
C ALA A 679 3.29 -28.48 -4.67
N HIS A 680 2.92 -27.87 -3.53
CA HIS A 680 2.03 -26.70 -3.48
C HIS A 680 2.64 -25.49 -4.20
N GLY A 681 3.95 -25.27 -4.03
CA GLY A 681 4.70 -24.26 -4.76
C GLY A 681 4.59 -24.41 -6.28
N GLN A 682 4.64 -25.65 -6.78
CA GLN A 682 4.47 -25.95 -8.20
C GLN A 682 3.02 -25.73 -8.66
N ALA A 683 2.04 -26.23 -7.90
CA ALA A 683 0.62 -26.03 -8.21
C ALA A 683 0.24 -24.55 -8.35
N VAL A 684 0.79 -23.67 -7.48
CA VAL A 684 0.63 -22.21 -7.60
C VAL A 684 1.21 -21.68 -8.91
N GLU A 685 2.38 -22.14 -9.34
CA GLU A 685 2.99 -21.70 -10.60
C GLU A 685 2.20 -22.16 -11.83
N ASP A 686 1.67 -23.39 -11.80
CA ASP A 686 0.93 -23.98 -12.93
C ASP A 686 -0.38 -23.23 -13.22
N THR A 687 -1.06 -22.72 -12.17
CA THR A 687 -2.27 -21.88 -12.33
C THR A 687 -2.05 -20.66 -13.24
N GLY A 688 -0.84 -20.12 -13.28
CA GLY A 688 -0.52 -18.86 -13.94
C GLY A 688 -0.63 -18.89 -15.46
N THR A 689 -0.84 -20.06 -16.06
CA THR A 689 -1.24 -20.23 -17.47
C THR A 689 -2.70 -19.81 -17.74
N SER A 690 -3.54 -19.84 -16.70
CA SER A 690 -4.99 -19.61 -16.75
C SER A 690 -5.42 -18.27 -16.13
N ILE A 691 -4.49 -17.54 -15.52
CA ILE A 691 -4.68 -16.17 -15.07
C ILE A 691 -4.73 -15.24 -16.29
N PRO A 692 -5.80 -14.44 -16.51
CA PRO A 692 -5.83 -13.50 -17.63
C PRO A 692 -4.76 -12.42 -17.46
N GLY A 693 -4.00 -12.10 -18.51
CA GLY A 693 -2.97 -11.04 -18.44
C GLY A 693 -3.49 -9.61 -18.16
N SER A 694 -4.81 -9.44 -18.02
CA SER A 694 -5.47 -8.22 -17.52
C SER A 694 -5.70 -8.23 -16.01
N PHE A 695 -5.34 -9.31 -15.31
CA PHE A 695 -5.39 -9.44 -13.85
C PHE A 695 -4.04 -9.04 -13.29
N ASP A 696 -3.03 -9.89 -13.49
CA ASP A 696 -1.61 -9.56 -13.45
C ASP A 696 -0.84 -10.65 -14.25
N ARG A 697 0.42 -10.89 -13.91
CA ARG A 697 1.34 -11.88 -14.49
C ARG A 697 1.11 -13.30 -13.96
N LYS A 698 1.74 -14.27 -14.64
CA LYS A 698 2.01 -15.61 -14.09
C LYS A 698 2.68 -15.46 -12.73
N LEU A 699 2.09 -16.06 -11.70
CA LEU A 699 2.71 -16.18 -10.38
C LEU A 699 3.92 -17.11 -10.44
N ARG A 700 4.99 -16.74 -9.75
CA ARG A 700 6.19 -17.57 -9.58
C ARG A 700 5.92 -18.65 -8.52
N ASN A 701 6.60 -19.80 -8.59
CA ASN A 701 6.53 -20.82 -7.54
C ASN A 701 6.87 -20.21 -6.16
N ILE A 702 5.86 -20.20 -5.27
CA ILE A 702 5.96 -19.54 -3.96
C ILE A 702 6.99 -20.23 -3.05
N ALA A 703 7.13 -21.56 -3.11
CA ALA A 703 8.13 -22.28 -2.32
C ALA A 703 9.56 -21.86 -2.69
N ASN A 704 9.82 -21.69 -3.99
CA ASN A 704 11.12 -21.26 -4.52
C ASN A 704 11.43 -19.77 -4.27
N LYS A 705 10.40 -18.91 -4.16
CA LYS A 705 10.59 -17.45 -4.12
C LYS A 705 10.31 -16.77 -2.78
N ILE A 706 9.60 -17.39 -1.84
CA ILE A 706 9.25 -16.81 -0.52
C ILE A 706 10.47 -16.29 0.28
N ASN A 707 11.65 -16.89 0.08
CA ASN A 707 12.89 -16.49 0.76
C ASN A 707 13.80 -15.54 -0.05
N THR A 708 13.54 -15.33 -1.34
CA THR A 708 14.45 -14.62 -2.26
C THR A 708 13.85 -13.32 -2.82
N ASP A 709 12.69 -13.37 -3.44
CA ASP A 709 11.93 -12.20 -3.92
C ASP A 709 10.49 -12.60 -4.28
N TYR A 710 9.62 -12.87 -3.30
CA TYR A 710 8.17 -12.96 -3.53
C TYR A 710 7.53 -11.61 -3.20
N LYS A 711 6.79 -11.03 -4.16
CA LYS A 711 6.34 -9.64 -4.13
C LYS A 711 5.00 -9.50 -3.44
N THR A 712 4.73 -8.31 -2.91
CA THR A 712 3.52 -8.01 -2.13
C THR A 712 2.23 -8.26 -2.93
N TRP A 713 2.25 -8.01 -4.26
CA TRP A 713 1.13 -8.33 -5.14
C TRP A 713 0.99 -9.83 -5.42
N GLU A 714 2.09 -10.59 -5.49
CA GLU A 714 2.05 -12.05 -5.65
C GLU A 714 1.47 -12.72 -4.40
N PHE A 715 1.86 -12.27 -3.21
CA PHE A 715 1.21 -12.68 -1.95
C PHE A 715 -0.28 -12.37 -1.96
N HIS A 716 -0.69 -11.17 -2.39
CA HIS A 716 -2.10 -10.80 -2.41
C HIS A 716 -2.91 -11.68 -3.39
N LEU A 717 -2.42 -11.86 -4.61
CA LEU A 717 -3.08 -12.65 -5.65
C LEU A 717 -3.12 -14.16 -5.30
N TYR A 718 -2.05 -14.69 -4.71
CA TYR A 718 -2.05 -16.04 -4.16
C TYR A 718 -3.07 -16.16 -3.01
N MET A 719 -2.91 -15.37 -1.95
CA MET A 719 -3.65 -15.56 -0.69
C MET A 719 -5.13 -15.22 -0.81
N PHE A 720 -5.48 -14.13 -1.51
CA PHE A 720 -6.85 -13.63 -1.61
C PHE A 720 -7.54 -13.97 -2.95
N SER A 721 -7.00 -14.90 -3.75
CA SER A 721 -7.67 -15.40 -4.95
C SER A 721 -7.46 -16.90 -5.23
N LEU A 722 -6.24 -17.45 -5.09
CA LEU A 722 -5.96 -18.86 -5.42
C LEU A 722 -6.00 -19.80 -4.21
N ALA A 723 -5.47 -19.37 -3.06
CA ALA A 723 -5.28 -20.22 -1.89
C ALA A 723 -6.57 -20.89 -1.39
N PRO A 724 -7.76 -20.27 -1.40
CA PRO A 724 -8.99 -20.97 -1.01
C PRO A 724 -9.31 -22.21 -1.86
N ALA A 725 -9.03 -22.18 -3.17
CA ALA A 725 -9.19 -23.37 -4.02
C ALA A 725 -8.06 -24.38 -3.78
N LEU A 726 -6.80 -23.91 -3.78
CA LEU A 726 -5.62 -24.79 -3.65
C LEU A 726 -5.48 -25.44 -2.26
N LEU A 727 -6.11 -24.88 -1.22
CA LEU A 727 -6.11 -25.42 0.15
C LEU A 727 -7.37 -26.24 0.48
N TYR A 728 -8.38 -26.29 -0.39
CA TYR A 728 -9.58 -27.09 -0.13
C TYR A 728 -9.22 -28.59 -0.14
N GLY A 729 -9.61 -29.31 0.92
CA GLY A 729 -9.23 -30.72 1.12
C GLY A 729 -7.75 -30.94 1.51
N VAL A 730 -6.95 -29.87 1.67
CA VAL A 730 -5.56 -29.91 2.16
C VAL A 730 -5.47 -29.34 3.57
N LEU A 731 -6.04 -28.14 3.78
CA LEU A 731 -6.19 -27.51 5.10
C LEU A 731 -7.47 -28.05 5.78
N PRO A 732 -7.45 -28.44 7.08
CA PRO A 732 -8.64 -28.95 7.75
C PRO A 732 -9.82 -27.96 7.74
N GLU A 733 -11.05 -28.50 7.65
CA GLU A 733 -12.24 -27.74 7.25
C GLU A 733 -12.53 -26.51 8.13
N HIS A 734 -12.29 -26.58 9.45
CA HIS A 734 -12.51 -25.44 10.36
C HIS A 734 -11.50 -24.30 10.14
N TYR A 735 -10.23 -24.60 9.83
CA TYR A 735 -9.26 -23.57 9.44
C TYR A 735 -9.53 -23.03 8.04
N TRP A 736 -9.98 -23.88 7.12
CA TRP A 736 -10.26 -23.50 5.74
C TRP A 736 -11.52 -22.64 5.61
N THR A 737 -12.62 -23.00 6.28
CA THR A 737 -13.85 -22.19 6.33
C THR A 737 -13.63 -20.85 7.04
N ASN A 738 -12.83 -20.84 8.11
CA ASN A 738 -12.35 -19.60 8.74
C ASN A 738 -11.58 -18.73 7.73
N PHE A 739 -10.58 -19.29 7.07
CA PHE A 739 -9.77 -18.60 6.06
C PHE A 739 -10.62 -18.04 4.90
N CYS A 740 -11.64 -18.76 4.43
CA CYS A 740 -12.54 -18.27 3.38
C CYS A 740 -13.32 -17.01 3.79
N LYS A 741 -13.70 -16.86 5.07
CA LYS A 741 -14.35 -15.64 5.59
C LYS A 741 -13.42 -14.43 5.52
N LEU A 742 -12.15 -14.60 5.91
CA LEU A 742 -11.13 -13.57 5.73
C LEU A 742 -11.01 -13.19 4.25
N VAL A 743 -10.85 -14.18 3.36
CA VAL A 743 -10.64 -13.90 1.94
C VAL A 743 -11.85 -13.20 1.31
N ARG A 744 -13.08 -13.65 1.57
CA ARG A 744 -14.28 -12.98 1.03
C ARG A 744 -14.43 -11.56 1.58
N GLY A 745 -14.17 -11.34 2.87
CA GLY A 745 -14.19 -10.00 3.46
C GLY A 745 -13.14 -9.07 2.85
N ILE A 746 -11.88 -9.52 2.72
CA ILE A 746 -10.79 -8.74 2.10
C ILE A 746 -11.07 -8.48 0.61
N GLN A 747 -11.64 -9.42 -0.13
CA GLN A 747 -12.09 -9.23 -1.52
C GLN A 747 -13.12 -8.12 -1.64
N ILE A 748 -14.15 -8.09 -0.76
CA ILE A 748 -15.15 -7.01 -0.73
C ILE A 748 -14.47 -5.67 -0.41
N MET A 749 -13.65 -5.61 0.64
CA MET A 749 -12.96 -4.37 1.06
C MET A 749 -11.92 -3.85 0.06
N SER A 750 -11.61 -4.62 -0.98
CA SER A 750 -10.68 -4.25 -2.06
C SER A 750 -11.39 -3.74 -3.33
N GLN A 751 -12.73 -3.60 -3.34
CA GLN A 751 -13.48 -3.14 -4.52
C GLN A 751 -13.50 -1.61 -4.65
N HIS A 752 -13.51 -1.11 -5.89
CA HIS A 752 -13.70 0.31 -6.21
C HIS A 752 -15.15 0.81 -6.04
N THR A 753 -16.09 -0.07 -5.70
CA THR A 753 -17.47 0.26 -5.31
C THR A 753 -17.96 -0.88 -4.42
N ILE A 754 -18.55 -0.57 -3.26
CA ILE A 754 -19.07 -1.57 -2.31
C ILE A 754 -20.53 -1.22 -2.00
N SER A 755 -21.44 -2.18 -2.10
CA SER A 755 -22.84 -1.97 -1.72
C SER A 755 -23.01 -1.98 -0.19
N LYS A 756 -24.07 -1.38 0.35
CA LYS A 756 -24.36 -1.45 1.80
C LYS A 756 -24.47 -2.91 2.29
N GLN A 757 -25.06 -3.78 1.48
CA GLN A 757 -25.24 -5.19 1.79
C GLN A 757 -23.91 -5.96 1.79
N ASP A 758 -23.02 -5.67 0.84
CA ASP A 758 -21.66 -6.23 0.82
C ASP A 758 -20.84 -5.74 2.01
N LEU A 759 -21.00 -4.49 2.43
CA LEU A 759 -20.32 -3.91 3.59
C LEU A 759 -20.81 -4.55 4.91
N GLU A 760 -22.12 -4.74 5.05
CA GLU A 760 -22.75 -5.49 6.16
C GLU A 760 -22.28 -6.95 6.20
N HIS A 761 -22.20 -7.61 5.04
CA HIS A 761 -21.71 -8.97 4.89
C HIS A 761 -20.21 -9.07 5.25
N ALA A 762 -19.38 -8.15 4.75
CA ALA A 762 -17.96 -8.07 5.09
C ALA A 762 -17.73 -7.85 6.58
N TYR A 763 -18.57 -7.05 7.26
CA TYR A 763 -18.50 -6.88 8.72
C TYR A 763 -18.70 -8.21 9.43
N VAL A 764 -19.78 -8.93 9.11
CA VAL A 764 -20.07 -10.23 9.72
C VAL A 764 -18.94 -11.22 9.46
N LEU A 765 -18.44 -11.31 8.22
CA LEU A 765 -17.36 -12.22 7.83
C LEU A 765 -16.05 -11.94 8.58
N LEU A 766 -15.60 -10.70 8.64
CA LEU A 766 -14.32 -10.32 9.25
C LEU A 766 -14.36 -10.38 10.79
N CYS A 767 -15.50 -10.01 11.41
CA CYS A 767 -15.69 -10.17 12.85
C CYS A 767 -15.78 -11.65 13.25
N SER A 768 -16.51 -12.47 12.50
CA SER A 768 -16.57 -13.93 12.74
C SER A 768 -15.20 -14.58 12.55
N TRP A 769 -14.48 -14.20 11.48
CA TRP A 769 -13.13 -14.68 11.24
C TRP A 769 -12.19 -14.46 12.43
N GLY A 770 -12.13 -13.24 12.98
CA GLY A 770 -11.21 -12.91 14.07
C GLY A 770 -11.54 -13.64 15.38
N LEU A 771 -12.82 -13.74 15.72
CA LEU A 771 -13.28 -14.53 16.88
C LEU A 771 -12.90 -16.00 16.75
N GLU A 772 -13.22 -16.60 15.60
CA GLU A 772 -12.87 -17.99 15.30
C GLU A 772 -11.35 -18.21 15.25
N PHE A 773 -10.57 -17.26 14.73
CA PHE A 773 -9.11 -17.34 14.69
C PHE A 773 -8.51 -17.40 16.11
N GLU A 774 -9.03 -16.61 17.05
CA GLU A 774 -8.66 -16.69 18.46
C GLU A 774 -9.05 -18.03 19.10
N LEU A 775 -10.20 -18.60 18.72
CA LEU A 775 -10.65 -19.91 19.20
C LEU A 775 -9.83 -21.09 18.63
N ILE A 776 -9.52 -21.11 17.34
CA ILE A 776 -8.96 -22.30 16.67
C ILE A 776 -7.42 -22.33 16.61
N TYR A 777 -6.73 -21.19 16.47
CA TYR A 777 -5.26 -21.15 16.42
C TYR A 777 -4.66 -20.83 17.81
N TYR A 778 -5.12 -19.76 18.45
CA TYR A 778 -4.63 -19.33 19.77
C TYR A 778 -5.17 -20.21 20.89
N GLN A 779 -6.40 -20.73 20.76
CA GLN A 779 -7.02 -21.71 21.68
C GLN A 779 -7.01 -21.24 23.15
N LEU A 780 -7.07 -19.92 23.36
CA LEU A 780 -6.99 -19.26 24.67
C LEU A 780 -5.73 -19.69 25.48
N ARG A 781 -4.64 -20.10 24.84
CA ARG A 781 -3.41 -20.52 25.53
C ARG A 781 -2.41 -19.37 25.65
N GLN A 782 -1.92 -19.10 26.87
CA GLN A 782 -0.95 -18.03 27.10
C GLN A 782 0.38 -18.23 26.33
N ASP A 783 0.81 -19.47 26.12
CA ASP A 783 2.00 -19.79 25.33
C ASP A 783 1.85 -19.47 23.83
N ARG A 784 0.62 -19.52 23.28
CA ARG A 784 0.26 -19.15 21.90
C ARG A 784 -0.19 -17.70 21.69
N LEU A 785 -0.18 -16.87 22.73
CA LEU A 785 -0.68 -15.49 22.69
C LEU A 785 -0.01 -14.61 21.59
N HIS A 786 1.18 -15.00 21.12
CA HIS A 786 1.91 -14.36 20.01
C HIS A 786 1.38 -14.66 18.61
N PHE A 787 0.46 -15.61 18.46
CA PHE A 787 -0.25 -15.83 17.20
C PHE A 787 -1.17 -14.64 16.87
N ILE A 788 -1.64 -13.89 17.88
CA ILE A 788 -2.46 -12.69 17.66
C ILE A 788 -1.55 -11.47 17.37
N GLN A 789 -1.10 -11.40 16.12
CA GLN A 789 -0.29 -10.30 15.60
C GLN A 789 -1.13 -9.02 15.36
N PRO A 790 -0.51 -7.83 15.10
CA PRO A 790 -1.26 -6.58 14.90
C PRO A 790 -2.28 -6.66 13.76
N CYS A 791 -1.95 -7.39 12.69
CA CYS A 791 -2.81 -7.61 11.53
C CYS A 791 -4.17 -8.24 11.89
N VAL A 792 -4.21 -9.19 12.83
CA VAL A 792 -5.45 -9.86 13.26
C VAL A 792 -6.46 -8.84 13.82
N HIS A 793 -5.98 -7.89 14.63
CA HIS A 793 -6.83 -6.83 15.18
C HIS A 793 -7.17 -5.74 14.15
N GLN A 794 -6.25 -5.41 13.24
CA GLN A 794 -6.46 -4.39 12.20
C GLN A 794 -7.57 -4.77 11.21
N VAL A 795 -7.73 -6.05 10.87
CA VAL A 795 -8.84 -6.56 10.03
C VAL A 795 -10.21 -6.17 10.59
N LEU A 796 -10.36 -6.18 11.91
CA LEU A 796 -11.63 -5.93 12.62
C LEU A 796 -12.10 -4.48 12.50
N HIS A 797 -11.19 -3.56 12.12
CA HIS A 797 -11.47 -2.15 11.89
C HIS A 797 -11.67 -1.80 10.41
N LEU A 798 -11.47 -2.73 9.46
CA LEU A 798 -11.51 -2.40 8.02
C LEU A 798 -12.87 -1.83 7.57
N VAL A 799 -13.97 -2.45 8.00
CA VAL A 799 -15.32 -2.02 7.60
C VAL A 799 -15.74 -0.73 8.31
N THR A 800 -15.47 -0.62 9.61
CA THR A 800 -15.79 0.57 10.39
C THR A 800 -14.98 1.77 9.94
N GLU A 801 -13.69 1.61 9.63
CA GLU A 801 -12.91 2.70 9.03
C GLU A 801 -13.37 3.03 7.59
N ALA A 802 -13.72 2.03 6.77
CA ALA A 802 -14.21 2.31 5.41
C ALA A 802 -15.49 3.15 5.37
N MET A 803 -16.41 2.96 6.33
CA MET A 803 -17.58 3.85 6.49
C MET A 803 -17.20 5.31 6.74
N HIS A 804 -16.10 5.54 7.46
CA HIS A 804 -15.64 6.89 7.82
C HIS A 804 -14.69 7.48 6.78
N LYS A 805 -13.89 6.66 6.09
CA LYS A 805 -12.80 7.10 5.21
C LYS A 805 -13.04 6.91 3.71
N GLY A 806 -14.14 6.25 3.36
CA GLY A 806 -14.35 5.74 2.01
C GLY A 806 -13.56 4.46 1.75
N LEU A 807 -13.43 4.09 0.48
CA LEU A 807 -12.99 2.74 0.11
C LEU A 807 -11.47 2.53 0.37
N PRO A 808 -11.05 1.44 1.06
CA PRO A 808 -9.65 1.20 1.41
C PRO A 808 -8.68 1.17 0.22
N ILE A 809 -9.15 0.74 -0.96
CA ILE A 809 -8.34 0.75 -2.19
C ILE A 809 -7.84 2.16 -2.58
N CYS A 810 -8.54 3.21 -2.15
CA CYS A 810 -8.24 4.59 -2.49
C CYS A 810 -7.30 5.30 -1.49
N TYR A 811 -6.77 4.58 -0.50
CA TYR A 811 -5.68 5.06 0.34
C TYR A 811 -4.61 3.99 0.62
N MET A 812 -4.51 2.96 -0.21
CA MET A 812 -3.41 1.98 -0.12
C MET A 812 -2.05 2.57 -0.51
N GLN A 813 -0.96 2.03 0.06
CA GLN A 813 0.40 2.51 -0.19
C GLN A 813 1.06 2.10 -1.52
N TRP A 814 0.34 1.44 -2.45
CA TRP A 814 0.88 1.05 -3.78
C TRP A 814 1.57 2.21 -4.51
N THR A 815 1.01 3.42 -4.41
CA THR A 815 1.54 4.64 -5.03
C THR A 815 2.92 5.05 -4.47
N MET A 816 3.22 4.75 -3.21
CA MET A 816 4.52 5.01 -2.59
C MET A 816 5.57 3.98 -3.03
N GLU A 817 5.31 2.68 -2.84
CA GLU A 817 6.18 1.58 -3.31
C GLU A 817 6.50 1.74 -4.81
N ARG A 818 5.50 2.12 -5.62
CA ARG A 818 5.70 2.43 -7.04
C ARG A 818 6.58 3.67 -7.23
N THR A 819 6.34 4.77 -6.52
CA THR A 819 7.14 6.01 -6.69
C THR A 819 8.61 5.74 -6.35
N ILE A 820 8.87 4.95 -5.31
CA ILE A 820 10.21 4.45 -4.97
C ILE A 820 10.80 3.66 -6.14
N GLY A 821 10.09 2.67 -6.68
CA GLY A 821 10.57 1.86 -7.81
C GLY A 821 10.81 2.66 -9.09
N ASN A 822 9.93 3.62 -9.41
CA ASN A 822 10.03 4.46 -10.62
C ASN A 822 11.18 5.46 -10.51
N LEU A 823 11.44 6.03 -9.33
CA LEU A 823 12.60 6.90 -9.10
C LEU A 823 13.91 6.09 -9.01
N GLY A 824 13.87 4.87 -8.48
CA GLY A 824 15.01 3.95 -8.48
C GLY A 824 15.45 3.54 -9.88
N GLN A 825 14.51 3.29 -10.79
CA GLN A 825 14.76 3.07 -12.22
C GLN A 825 15.31 4.31 -12.95
N GLU A 826 15.10 5.50 -12.42
CA GLU A 826 15.58 6.76 -13.00
C GLU A 826 17.00 7.14 -12.50
N ILE A 827 17.61 6.40 -11.55
CA ILE A 827 18.98 6.66 -11.06
C ILE A 827 20.02 6.44 -12.16
N ARG A 828 20.84 7.47 -12.38
CA ARG A 828 21.86 7.61 -13.44
C ARG A 828 23.30 7.48 -12.94
N GLN A 829 23.54 7.68 -11.64
CA GLN A 829 24.89 7.77 -11.05
C GLN A 829 25.04 6.89 -9.79
N PRO A 830 25.60 5.67 -9.90
CA PRO A 830 25.70 4.73 -8.77
C PRO A 830 26.71 5.15 -7.70
N SER A 831 27.57 6.13 -7.97
CA SER A 831 28.55 6.69 -7.02
C SER A 831 27.95 7.69 -6.02
N LYS A 832 26.78 8.27 -6.32
CA LYS A 832 26.08 9.26 -5.48
C LYS A 832 24.55 9.05 -5.54
N PRO A 833 24.03 7.86 -5.19
CA PRO A 833 22.64 7.51 -5.46
C PRO A 833 21.64 8.39 -4.69
N TYR A 834 21.95 8.83 -3.47
CA TYR A 834 21.02 9.65 -2.68
C TYR A 834 20.90 11.09 -3.19
N GLU A 835 22.01 11.68 -3.65
CA GLU A 835 21.99 12.99 -4.32
C GLU A 835 21.23 12.87 -5.63
N ASN A 836 21.54 11.86 -6.46
CA ASN A 836 20.90 11.70 -7.75
C ASN A 836 19.41 11.35 -7.64
N LEU A 837 18.99 10.50 -6.69
CA LEU A 837 17.58 10.23 -6.40
C LEU A 837 16.81 11.52 -6.08
N ALA A 838 17.39 12.42 -5.28
CA ALA A 838 16.78 13.71 -4.97
C ALA A 838 16.69 14.62 -6.21
N GLU A 839 17.70 14.62 -7.09
CA GLU A 839 17.64 15.37 -8.35
C GLU A 839 16.61 14.81 -9.34
N GLU A 840 16.50 13.48 -9.52
CA GLU A 840 15.44 12.90 -10.37
C GLU A 840 14.05 13.13 -9.76
N GLY A 841 13.92 13.14 -8.42
CA GLY A 841 12.69 13.56 -7.73
C GLY A 841 12.28 15.00 -8.02
N VAL A 842 13.25 15.93 -7.99
CA VAL A 842 13.04 17.34 -8.38
C VAL A 842 12.70 17.47 -9.86
N ARG A 843 13.37 16.71 -10.72
CA ARG A 843 13.07 16.62 -12.14
C ARG A 843 11.66 16.10 -12.39
N ARG A 844 11.21 15.08 -11.65
CA ARG A 844 9.84 14.56 -11.75
C ARG A 844 8.81 15.65 -11.46
N CYS A 845 8.94 16.39 -10.35
CA CYS A 845 8.02 17.50 -10.05
C CYS A 845 8.00 18.57 -11.15
N ARG A 846 9.16 18.87 -11.76
CA ARG A 846 9.29 19.83 -12.87
C ARG A 846 8.65 19.32 -14.16
N VAL A 847 8.85 18.05 -14.51
CA VAL A 847 8.24 17.41 -15.70
C VAL A 847 6.74 17.30 -15.51
N ASN A 848 6.28 16.80 -14.36
CA ASN A 848 4.86 16.70 -14.01
C ASN A 848 4.17 18.07 -14.10
N ALA A 849 4.75 19.11 -13.49
CA ALA A 849 4.21 20.46 -13.56
C ALA A 849 4.26 21.04 -14.99
N LEU A 850 5.28 20.74 -15.79
CA LEU A 850 5.36 21.21 -17.18
C LEU A 850 4.28 20.57 -18.05
N LEU A 851 4.11 19.25 -17.98
CA LEU A 851 3.09 18.51 -18.74
C LEU A 851 1.66 18.84 -18.27
N ALA A 852 1.48 19.24 -17.00
CA ALA A 852 0.21 19.76 -16.51
C ALA A 852 -0.13 21.17 -17.04
N ILE A 853 0.88 22.00 -17.30
CA ILE A 853 0.72 23.37 -17.84
C ILE A 853 0.66 23.37 -19.39
N MET A 854 1.30 22.39 -20.02
CA MET A 854 1.39 22.23 -21.48
C MET A 854 1.25 20.75 -21.87
N PRO A 855 0.01 20.20 -21.89
CA PRO A 855 -0.23 18.79 -22.25
C PRO A 855 0.19 18.43 -23.68
N GLU A 856 0.35 19.41 -24.57
CA GLU A 856 0.83 19.23 -25.95
C GLU A 856 2.36 19.04 -26.07
N LEU A 857 3.03 18.83 -24.93
CA LEU A 857 4.41 18.33 -24.82
C LEU A 857 4.48 16.88 -24.35
N ASP A 858 3.34 16.22 -24.07
CA ASP A 858 3.31 14.79 -23.77
C ASP A 858 3.31 13.97 -25.07
N ASP A 859 4.51 13.57 -25.51
CA ASP A 859 4.74 12.67 -26.65
C ASP A 859 4.22 11.22 -26.40
N GLY A 860 3.54 10.96 -25.27
CA GLY A 860 2.86 9.72 -24.97
C GLY A 860 1.80 9.34 -26.00
N ILE A 861 1.47 8.04 -26.08
CA ILE A 861 0.50 7.52 -27.06
C ILE A 861 -0.92 7.94 -26.67
N GLN A 862 -1.31 9.16 -27.08
CA GLN A 862 -2.68 9.65 -26.99
C GLN A 862 -3.49 9.14 -28.18
N GLY A 863 -4.58 8.43 -27.89
CA GLY A 863 -5.44 7.79 -28.88
C GLY A 863 -5.49 6.26 -28.76
N LEU A 864 -6.42 5.65 -29.47
CA LEU A 864 -6.62 4.21 -29.46
C LEU A 864 -5.54 3.51 -30.33
N PRO A 865 -5.05 2.30 -29.98
CA PRO A 865 -3.98 1.64 -30.72
C PRO A 865 -4.30 1.47 -32.22
N MET A 866 -3.32 1.73 -33.09
CA MET A 866 -3.52 1.77 -34.55
C MET A 866 -4.31 0.56 -35.10
N GLY A 867 -5.44 0.84 -35.75
CA GLY A 867 -6.35 -0.17 -36.31
C GLY A 867 -7.44 -0.68 -35.36
N SER A 868 -7.53 -0.13 -34.14
CA SER A 868 -8.70 -0.32 -33.26
C SER A 868 -9.91 0.48 -33.73
N VAL A 869 -11.09 0.08 -33.30
CA VAL A 869 -12.37 0.74 -33.62
C VAL A 869 -13.07 1.16 -32.34
N ASP A 870 -13.47 2.42 -32.25
CA ASP A 870 -14.34 2.92 -31.18
C ASP A 870 -15.76 2.36 -31.36
N LEU A 871 -16.32 1.78 -30.29
CA LEU A 871 -17.67 1.20 -30.25
C LEU A 871 -18.67 2.11 -29.52
N LYS A 872 -18.23 3.31 -29.12
CA LYS A 872 -18.93 4.26 -28.25
C LYS A 872 -19.18 3.68 -26.84
N ASP A 873 -19.75 4.51 -25.97
CA ASP A 873 -20.12 4.17 -24.58
C ASP A 873 -18.94 3.61 -23.74
N GLY A 874 -17.71 4.01 -24.06
CA GLY A 874 -16.48 3.54 -23.41
C GLY A 874 -15.92 2.20 -23.92
N PHE A 875 -16.56 1.57 -24.91
CA PHE A 875 -16.10 0.29 -25.47
C PHE A 875 -15.17 0.52 -26.69
N VAL A 876 -14.06 -0.23 -26.75
CA VAL A 876 -13.09 -0.17 -27.86
C VAL A 876 -12.71 -1.56 -28.33
N LEU A 877 -12.84 -1.82 -29.63
CA LEU A 877 -12.38 -3.04 -30.28
C LEU A 877 -10.89 -2.92 -30.59
N LEU A 878 -10.05 -3.49 -29.73
CA LEU A 878 -8.60 -3.50 -29.91
C LEU A 878 -8.16 -4.46 -31.02
N CYS A 879 -7.34 -3.96 -31.95
CA CYS A 879 -6.85 -4.75 -33.08
C CYS A 879 -5.77 -5.76 -32.64
N LYS A 880 -6.12 -7.05 -32.57
CA LYS A 880 -5.15 -8.14 -32.45
C LYS A 880 -5.33 -9.11 -33.62
N ARG A 881 -4.35 -9.14 -34.52
CA ARG A 881 -4.36 -10.04 -35.68
C ARG A 881 -3.99 -11.46 -35.26
N ASP A 882 -4.88 -12.41 -35.51
CA ASP A 882 -4.48 -13.83 -35.62
C ASP A 882 -3.46 -13.98 -36.76
N LYS A 883 -2.43 -14.81 -36.55
CA LYS A 883 -1.37 -15.03 -37.56
C LYS A 883 -1.80 -15.88 -38.76
N ARG A 884 -3.02 -16.43 -38.74
CA ARG A 884 -3.61 -17.29 -39.78
C ARG A 884 -5.13 -17.08 -39.81
N PRO A 885 -5.78 -17.06 -40.99
CA PRO A 885 -7.24 -17.17 -41.06
C PRO A 885 -7.69 -18.57 -40.60
N TRP A 886 -8.91 -18.68 -40.08
CA TRP A 886 -9.51 -19.91 -39.61
C TRP A 886 -11.03 -19.89 -39.85
N LEU A 887 -11.66 -21.07 -39.92
CA LEU A 887 -13.08 -21.24 -40.23
C LEU A 887 -13.79 -22.02 -39.10
N PRO A 888 -14.96 -21.55 -38.61
CA PRO A 888 -15.78 -22.29 -37.66
C PRO A 888 -16.15 -23.69 -38.15
N THR A 889 -16.05 -24.66 -37.25
CA THR A 889 -16.43 -26.07 -37.48
C THR A 889 -17.34 -26.57 -36.35
N GLY A 890 -18.23 -27.52 -36.64
CA GLY A 890 -19.05 -28.17 -35.62
C GLY A 890 -20.18 -27.28 -35.07
N GLU A 891 -20.42 -27.39 -33.76
CA GLU A 891 -21.57 -26.78 -33.07
C GLU A 891 -21.48 -25.25 -33.03
N GLU A 892 -20.29 -24.69 -32.82
CA GLU A 892 -20.07 -23.25 -32.96
C GLU A 892 -20.56 -22.76 -34.33
N ALA A 893 -20.20 -23.46 -35.41
CA ALA A 893 -20.60 -23.12 -36.77
C ALA A 893 -22.11 -23.31 -37.03
N ARG A 894 -22.79 -24.20 -36.29
CA ARG A 894 -24.26 -24.34 -36.37
C ARG A 894 -24.94 -23.09 -35.82
N ILE A 895 -24.61 -22.72 -34.58
CA ILE A 895 -25.20 -21.58 -33.86
C ILE A 895 -24.88 -20.25 -34.56
N ILE A 896 -23.69 -20.11 -35.13
CA ILE A 896 -23.31 -18.98 -36.03
C ILE A 896 -24.31 -18.87 -37.21
N ARG A 897 -24.58 -19.96 -37.92
CA ARG A 897 -25.47 -19.92 -39.10
C ARG A 897 -26.93 -19.68 -38.72
N GLU A 898 -27.38 -20.21 -37.58
CA GLU A 898 -28.74 -20.02 -37.07
C GLU A 898 -29.03 -18.59 -36.60
N PHE A 899 -28.01 -17.86 -36.13
CA PHE A 899 -28.16 -16.46 -35.70
C PHE A 899 -27.96 -15.43 -36.83
N ILE A 900 -27.27 -15.78 -37.94
CA ILE A 900 -26.72 -14.80 -38.90
C ILE A 900 -27.16 -15.03 -40.35
N GLY A 901 -27.38 -16.28 -40.76
CA GLY A 901 -27.22 -16.66 -42.17
C GLY A 901 -25.74 -16.87 -42.54
N GLN A 902 -25.42 -16.93 -43.84
CA GLN A 902 -24.08 -17.31 -44.31
C GLN A 902 -23.17 -16.12 -44.63
N GLY A 903 -21.86 -16.23 -44.30
CA GLY A 903 -20.81 -15.56 -45.06
C GLY A 903 -19.68 -14.86 -44.28
N GLN A 904 -19.85 -14.53 -42.99
CA GLN A 904 -18.92 -13.64 -42.28
C GLN A 904 -17.72 -14.34 -41.60
N PRO A 905 -16.51 -13.76 -41.63
CA PRO A 905 -15.32 -14.30 -40.96
C PRO A 905 -15.31 -14.01 -39.45
N LEU A 906 -14.64 -14.87 -38.67
CA LEU A 906 -14.61 -14.79 -37.20
C LEU A 906 -13.20 -15.01 -36.64
N HIS A 907 -12.84 -14.26 -35.59
CA HIS A 907 -11.52 -14.28 -34.96
C HIS A 907 -11.58 -14.92 -33.56
N ARG A 908 -10.61 -15.78 -33.22
CA ARG A 908 -10.72 -16.63 -32.02
C ARG A 908 -10.08 -15.99 -30.78
N PHE A 909 -10.88 -15.73 -29.77
CA PHE A 909 -10.47 -15.00 -28.56
C PHE A 909 -10.76 -15.77 -27.27
N LYS A 910 -9.91 -16.74 -26.94
CA LYS A 910 -9.96 -17.42 -25.62
C LYS A 910 -9.80 -16.41 -24.48
N ARG A 911 -10.92 -16.04 -23.85
CA ARG A 911 -11.00 -15.27 -22.60
C ARG A 911 -12.23 -15.75 -21.83
N ASN A 912 -12.07 -16.06 -20.55
CA ASN A 912 -13.23 -16.32 -19.71
C ASN A 912 -13.85 -14.99 -19.25
N VAL A 913 -15.17 -14.94 -19.17
CA VAL A 913 -15.92 -13.73 -18.79
C VAL A 913 -17.10 -14.07 -17.88
N LYS A 914 -17.47 -13.09 -17.04
CA LYS A 914 -18.78 -13.01 -16.37
C LYS A 914 -19.67 -12.08 -17.19
N PHE A 915 -20.90 -12.49 -17.48
CA PHE A 915 -21.83 -11.78 -18.37
C PHE A 915 -23.29 -11.98 -17.93
N ILE A 916 -24.19 -11.13 -18.41
CA ILE A 916 -25.63 -11.27 -18.21
C ILE A 916 -26.25 -12.05 -19.38
N TYR A 917 -27.07 -13.04 -19.05
CA TYR A 917 -27.86 -13.82 -20.01
C TYR A 917 -29.17 -14.27 -19.36
N ASN A 918 -30.31 -14.00 -20.00
CA ASN A 918 -31.65 -14.20 -19.45
C ASN A 918 -31.78 -13.66 -18.02
N GLU A 919 -31.39 -12.39 -17.84
CA GLU A 919 -31.38 -11.63 -16.57
C GLU A 919 -30.47 -12.18 -15.45
N GLN A 920 -29.78 -13.31 -15.67
CA GLN A 920 -28.87 -13.95 -14.70
C GLN A 920 -27.40 -13.67 -15.02
N GLU A 921 -26.54 -13.61 -13.99
CA GLU A 921 -25.09 -13.71 -14.20
C GLU A 921 -24.69 -15.14 -14.58
N ARG A 922 -23.86 -15.28 -15.61
CA ARG A 922 -23.31 -16.54 -16.11
C ARG A 922 -21.81 -16.41 -16.38
N LEU A 923 -21.12 -17.55 -16.40
CA LEU A 923 -19.70 -17.67 -16.72
C LEU A 923 -19.53 -18.37 -18.08
N GLY A 924 -18.58 -17.91 -18.90
CA GLY A 924 -18.31 -18.51 -20.21
C GLY A 924 -16.91 -18.23 -20.75
N GLU A 925 -16.36 -19.17 -21.53
CA GLU A 925 -15.18 -18.95 -22.37
C GLU A 925 -15.64 -18.32 -23.69
N VAL A 926 -15.28 -17.05 -23.94
CA VAL A 926 -15.39 -16.42 -25.26
C VAL A 926 -14.64 -17.30 -26.25
N GLN A 927 -15.33 -17.70 -27.33
CA GLN A 927 -14.69 -18.32 -28.48
C GLN A 927 -14.40 -17.26 -29.54
N TYR A 928 -15.37 -16.38 -29.85
CA TYR A 928 -15.26 -15.37 -30.90
C TYR A 928 -15.90 -14.04 -30.50
N PHE A 929 -15.37 -12.96 -31.05
CA PHE A 929 -16.09 -11.69 -31.20
C PHE A 929 -16.48 -11.50 -32.67
N ALA A 930 -17.65 -10.91 -32.92
CA ALA A 930 -18.18 -10.71 -34.26
C ALA A 930 -18.88 -9.35 -34.37
N ARG A 931 -18.82 -8.75 -35.56
CA ARG A 931 -19.72 -7.67 -35.98
C ARG A 931 -20.66 -8.24 -37.02
N LEU A 932 -21.97 -8.12 -36.79
CA LEU A 932 -23.00 -8.77 -37.57
C LEU A 932 -23.96 -7.74 -38.16
N ALA A 933 -24.38 -7.93 -39.40
CA ALA A 933 -25.48 -7.17 -39.96
C ALA A 933 -26.79 -7.57 -39.26
N THR A 934 -27.59 -6.59 -38.87
CA THR A 934 -28.98 -6.76 -38.41
C THR A 934 -29.92 -5.96 -39.32
N ASP A 935 -31.19 -6.35 -39.34
CA ASP A 935 -32.24 -5.84 -40.23
C ASP A 935 -31.95 -6.15 -41.73
N LEU A 936 -32.15 -7.42 -42.12
CA LEU A 936 -32.11 -7.89 -43.52
C LEU A 936 -33.52 -8.12 -44.11
N THR A 937 -34.47 -7.22 -43.80
CA THR A 937 -35.80 -7.20 -44.41
C THR A 937 -35.74 -6.49 -45.76
N GLU A 938 -36.33 -7.08 -46.80
CA GLU A 938 -36.10 -6.71 -48.22
C GLU A 938 -36.59 -5.31 -48.63
N GLU A 939 -37.23 -4.54 -47.75
CA GLU A 939 -37.87 -3.25 -48.05
C GLU A 939 -37.07 -2.00 -47.60
N ASP A 940 -36.12 -2.11 -46.64
CA ASP A 940 -35.37 -0.98 -46.05
C ASP A 940 -33.85 -1.03 -46.37
N ALA A 941 -33.51 -1.02 -47.66
CA ALA A 941 -32.16 -1.32 -48.15
C ALA A 941 -31.08 -0.22 -47.99
N GLU A 942 -31.36 0.93 -47.36
CA GLU A 942 -30.43 2.08 -47.32
C GLU A 942 -29.52 2.19 -46.08
N GLU A 943 -29.80 1.50 -44.96
CA GLU A 943 -28.94 1.59 -43.76
C GLU A 943 -28.75 0.23 -43.05
N VAL A 944 -27.78 -0.57 -43.52
CA VAL A 944 -27.39 -1.83 -42.87
C VAL A 944 -26.87 -1.57 -41.46
N ARG A 945 -27.64 -1.97 -40.45
CA ARG A 945 -27.26 -1.84 -39.05
C ARG A 945 -26.27 -2.93 -38.67
N PHE A 946 -25.34 -2.59 -37.77
CA PHE A 946 -24.33 -3.52 -37.30
C PHE A 946 -24.37 -3.68 -35.78
N THR A 947 -24.44 -4.93 -35.34
CA THR A 947 -24.50 -5.34 -33.94
C THR A 947 -23.23 -6.10 -33.57
N ASP A 948 -22.56 -5.68 -32.49
CA ASP A 948 -21.35 -6.34 -31.99
C ASP A 948 -21.71 -7.42 -30.96
N VAL A 949 -21.31 -8.67 -31.21
CA VAL A 949 -21.62 -9.82 -30.35
C VAL A 949 -20.39 -10.61 -29.90
N ALA A 950 -20.54 -11.33 -28.79
CA ALA A 950 -19.63 -12.36 -28.32
C ALA A 950 -20.30 -13.74 -28.41
N ILE A 951 -19.55 -14.73 -28.90
CA ILE A 951 -19.95 -16.14 -28.93
C ILE A 951 -19.24 -16.84 -27.79
N LEU A 952 -20.01 -17.37 -26.84
CA LEU A 952 -19.56 -17.86 -25.55
C LEU A 952 -19.85 -19.35 -25.41
N ARG A 953 -18.85 -20.15 -25.02
CA ARG A 953 -19.06 -21.50 -24.48
C ARG A 953 -19.37 -21.38 -22.99
N LEU A 954 -20.47 -21.97 -22.53
CA LEU A 954 -20.89 -21.85 -21.14
C LEU A 954 -20.01 -22.69 -20.19
N TYR A 955 -19.91 -22.22 -18.94
CA TYR A 955 -19.63 -23.08 -17.79
C TYR A 955 -20.95 -23.54 -17.15
N THR A 956 -20.93 -24.64 -16.40
CA THR A 956 -22.12 -25.16 -15.69
C THR A 956 -22.57 -24.23 -14.56
N LEU A 957 -23.75 -24.52 -14.00
CA LEU A 957 -24.16 -23.91 -12.73
C LEU A 957 -23.19 -24.26 -11.59
N LEU A 958 -23.27 -23.47 -10.53
CA LEU A 958 -22.33 -23.43 -9.40
C LEU A 958 -22.55 -24.62 -8.45
N ASP A 959 -21.51 -25.07 -7.76
CA ASP A 959 -21.68 -25.89 -6.55
C ASP A 959 -22.15 -24.98 -5.39
N GLU A 960 -23.47 -24.89 -5.19
CA GLU A 960 -24.08 -24.07 -4.14
C GLU A 960 -23.67 -24.51 -2.72
N ARG A 961 -23.36 -25.80 -2.52
CA ARG A 961 -22.96 -26.33 -1.20
C ARG A 961 -21.55 -25.88 -0.85
N LEU A 962 -20.60 -26.01 -1.78
CA LEU A 962 -19.24 -25.54 -1.60
C LEU A 962 -19.17 -24.01 -1.54
N LEU A 963 -20.02 -23.32 -2.30
CA LEU A 963 -20.17 -21.87 -2.23
C LEU A 963 -20.67 -21.41 -0.85
N HIS A 964 -21.67 -22.08 -0.26
CA HIS A 964 -22.13 -21.76 1.10
C HIS A 964 -21.06 -22.09 2.15
N LEU A 965 -20.41 -23.25 2.06
CA LEU A 965 -19.35 -23.67 2.99
C LEU A 965 -18.17 -22.70 2.99
N SER A 966 -17.76 -22.23 1.81
CA SER A 966 -16.72 -21.20 1.62
C SER A 966 -17.20 -19.77 1.90
N SER A 967 -18.37 -19.57 2.50
CA SER A 967 -18.92 -18.24 2.82
C SER A 967 -19.02 -17.31 1.59
N ASN A 968 -19.45 -17.86 0.46
CA ASN A 968 -19.56 -17.23 -0.86
C ASN A 968 -18.22 -16.83 -1.50
N MET A 969 -17.12 -17.55 -1.20
CA MET A 969 -15.81 -17.33 -1.82
C MET A 969 -15.55 -18.29 -3.00
N LEU A 970 -15.58 -19.60 -2.77
CA LEU A 970 -15.12 -20.60 -3.74
C LEU A 970 -16.27 -21.01 -4.67
N VAL A 971 -16.25 -20.44 -5.87
CA VAL A 971 -17.05 -20.92 -7.01
C VAL A 971 -16.26 -21.99 -7.77
N ILE A 972 -16.84 -23.19 -7.88
CA ILE A 972 -16.40 -24.24 -8.81
C ILE A 972 -17.48 -24.46 -9.88
N SER A 973 -17.04 -24.74 -11.10
CA SER A 973 -17.88 -25.07 -12.24
C SER A 973 -17.14 -25.97 -13.26
N LYS A 974 -17.87 -26.57 -14.20
CA LYS A 974 -17.37 -27.49 -15.24
C LYS A 974 -17.56 -26.85 -16.61
N SER A 975 -16.76 -27.21 -17.61
CA SER A 975 -16.98 -26.72 -18.98
C SER A 975 -18.24 -27.39 -19.57
N SER A 976 -19.12 -26.61 -20.21
CA SER A 976 -20.30 -27.11 -20.91
C SER A 976 -20.06 -27.12 -22.42
N ASN A 977 -20.72 -28.04 -23.13
CA ASN A 977 -20.78 -28.03 -24.60
C ASN A 977 -21.89 -27.11 -25.14
N GLN A 978 -22.59 -26.37 -24.27
CA GLN A 978 -23.57 -25.36 -24.66
C GLN A 978 -22.86 -24.05 -25.05
N PHE A 979 -23.37 -23.39 -26.08
CA PHE A 979 -22.92 -22.06 -26.49
C PHE A 979 -24.09 -21.07 -26.55
N VAL A 980 -23.79 -19.80 -26.38
CA VAL A 980 -24.74 -18.69 -26.53
C VAL A 980 -24.12 -17.54 -27.33
N VAL A 981 -24.96 -16.76 -28.00
CA VAL A 981 -24.59 -15.48 -28.61
C VAL A 981 -25.17 -14.37 -27.74
N VAL A 982 -24.35 -13.40 -27.35
CA VAL A 982 -24.79 -12.22 -26.59
C VAL A 982 -24.21 -10.94 -27.17
N HIS A 983 -24.86 -9.81 -26.95
CA HIS A 983 -24.29 -8.51 -27.27
C HIS A 983 -23.00 -8.26 -26.48
N VAL A 984 -21.96 -7.63 -27.06
CA VAL A 984 -20.68 -7.45 -26.34
C VAL A 984 -20.84 -6.65 -25.04
N LYS A 985 -21.80 -5.69 -25.00
CA LYS A 985 -22.11 -4.89 -23.80
C LYS A 985 -22.83 -5.70 -22.69
N SER A 986 -23.19 -6.96 -22.93
CA SER A 986 -23.69 -7.89 -21.90
C SER A 986 -22.57 -8.51 -21.05
N ILE A 987 -21.31 -8.41 -21.48
CA ILE A 987 -20.15 -8.84 -20.70
C ILE A 987 -19.88 -7.82 -19.59
N LYS A 988 -19.86 -8.29 -18.33
CA LYS A 988 -19.57 -7.47 -17.15
C LYS A 988 -18.06 -7.38 -16.86
N SER A 989 -17.35 -8.51 -16.93
CA SER A 989 -15.92 -8.56 -16.61
C SER A 989 -15.22 -9.76 -17.27
N VAL A 990 -13.90 -9.63 -17.44
CA VAL A 990 -13.01 -10.77 -17.68
C VAL A 990 -12.79 -11.51 -16.36
N VAL A 991 -12.77 -12.84 -16.41
CA VAL A 991 -12.47 -13.70 -15.25
C VAL A 991 -11.34 -14.68 -15.58
N GLY A 992 -10.65 -15.17 -14.55
CA GLY A 992 -9.88 -16.41 -14.64
C GLY A 992 -10.79 -17.60 -14.37
N MET A 993 -10.59 -18.70 -15.10
CA MET A 993 -11.19 -20.00 -14.78
C MET A 993 -10.03 -20.98 -14.75
N VAL A 994 -9.60 -21.35 -13.55
CA VAL A 994 -8.34 -22.07 -13.32
C VAL A 994 -8.65 -23.57 -13.23
N PRO A 995 -8.04 -24.44 -14.06
CA PRO A 995 -8.22 -25.89 -13.98
C PRO A 995 -7.85 -26.43 -12.61
N HIS A 996 -8.66 -27.35 -12.09
CA HIS A 996 -8.48 -27.95 -10.77
C HIS A 996 -9.17 -29.32 -10.70
N SER A 997 -8.48 -30.32 -10.15
CA SER A 997 -9.03 -31.67 -9.96
C SER A 997 -9.57 -31.79 -8.55
N LEU A 998 -10.87 -31.57 -8.39
CA LEU A 998 -11.56 -31.55 -7.10
C LEU A 998 -11.67 -32.98 -6.55
N ARG A 999 -11.27 -33.20 -5.29
CA ARG A 999 -11.47 -34.49 -4.61
C ARG A 999 -12.69 -34.42 -3.69
N HIS A 1000 -13.74 -35.15 -4.05
CA HIS A 1000 -14.95 -35.26 -3.25
C HIS A 1000 -14.72 -36.12 -1.99
N PRO A 1001 -15.51 -35.96 -0.90
CA PRO A 1001 -15.42 -36.80 0.30
C PRO A 1001 -15.64 -38.30 0.06
N SER A 1002 -16.28 -38.67 -1.06
CA SER A 1002 -16.40 -40.04 -1.60
C SER A 1002 -15.08 -40.62 -2.15
N GLY A 1003 -13.99 -39.85 -2.17
CA GLY A 1003 -12.69 -40.22 -2.73
C GLY A 1003 -12.56 -40.03 -4.24
N THR A 1004 -13.67 -39.82 -4.95
CA THR A 1004 -13.72 -39.55 -6.40
C THR A 1004 -13.09 -38.21 -6.74
N ILE A 1005 -12.23 -38.20 -7.76
CA ILE A 1005 -11.59 -37.00 -8.31
C ILE A 1005 -12.38 -36.54 -9.54
N GLU A 1006 -12.59 -35.24 -9.68
CA GLU A 1006 -13.37 -34.65 -10.77
C GLU A 1006 -12.70 -33.39 -11.31
N ASP A 1007 -12.40 -33.37 -12.62
CA ASP A 1007 -11.78 -32.21 -13.26
C ASP A 1007 -12.80 -31.08 -13.47
N CYS A 1008 -12.47 -29.92 -12.94
CA CYS A 1008 -13.32 -28.74 -12.92
C CYS A 1008 -12.47 -27.46 -13.10
N PHE A 1009 -13.12 -26.31 -12.97
CA PHE A 1009 -12.49 -25.01 -12.97
C PHE A 1009 -13.01 -24.21 -11.78
N PHE A 1010 -12.12 -23.60 -11.00
CA PHE A 1010 -12.53 -22.58 -10.03
C PHE A 1010 -12.50 -21.18 -10.66
N LEU A 1011 -13.45 -20.35 -10.26
CA LEU A 1011 -13.51 -18.94 -10.64
C LEU A 1011 -12.43 -18.16 -9.90
N MET A 1012 -11.70 -17.35 -10.66
CA MET A 1012 -10.85 -16.29 -10.15
C MET A 1012 -11.41 -14.97 -10.67
N GLU A 1013 -11.99 -14.13 -9.80
CA GLU A 1013 -12.34 -12.76 -10.16
C GLU A 1013 -11.11 -11.85 -10.01
N LYS A 1014 -11.08 -10.69 -10.69
CA LYS A 1014 -9.97 -9.74 -10.53
C LYS A 1014 -10.06 -9.18 -9.11
N PRO A 1015 -9.06 -9.36 -8.24
CA PRO A 1015 -9.04 -8.60 -6.98
C PRO A 1015 -9.07 -7.13 -7.36
N GLY A 1016 -9.89 -6.31 -6.68
CA GLY A 1016 -10.24 -4.96 -7.16
C GLY A 1016 -9.06 -4.02 -7.38
N LEU A 1017 -7.87 -4.38 -6.88
CA LEU A 1017 -6.53 -3.95 -7.28
C LEU A 1017 -6.31 -3.92 -8.80
N ASP A 1018 -6.86 -2.92 -9.50
CA ASP A 1018 -6.43 -2.63 -10.86
C ASP A 1018 -5.13 -1.83 -10.87
N ILE A 1019 -4.03 -2.58 -10.73
CA ILE A 1019 -2.65 -2.11 -10.85
C ILE A 1019 -2.44 -1.24 -12.12
N SER A 1020 -3.17 -1.48 -13.22
CA SER A 1020 -3.09 -0.64 -14.42
C SER A 1020 -3.83 0.70 -14.30
N GLN A 1021 -4.94 0.78 -13.53
CA GLN A 1021 -5.66 2.02 -13.24
C GLN A 1021 -4.88 2.91 -12.26
N LEU A 1022 -4.05 2.32 -11.40
CA LEU A 1022 -2.97 3.02 -10.68
C LEU A 1022 -1.85 3.52 -11.63
N GLY A 1023 -2.10 3.55 -12.94
CA GLY A 1023 -1.31 4.16 -13.99
C GLY A 1023 -0.09 3.36 -14.42
N ILE A 1024 -0.06 2.04 -14.22
CA ILE A 1024 1.10 1.19 -14.51
C ILE A 1024 1.02 0.69 -15.97
N PRO A 1025 1.95 1.09 -16.86
CA PRO A 1025 2.03 0.52 -18.19
C PRO A 1025 2.53 -0.93 -18.12
N TYR A 1026 1.84 -1.85 -18.79
CA TYR A 1026 2.22 -3.27 -18.85
C TYR A 1026 3.63 -3.53 -19.44
N SER A 1027 4.25 -2.54 -20.09
CA SER A 1027 5.63 -2.58 -20.61
C SER A 1027 6.72 -2.51 -19.54
N VAL A 1028 6.47 -1.90 -18.37
CA VAL A 1028 7.49 -1.59 -17.34
C VAL A 1028 8.15 -2.83 -16.72
N TYR A 1029 7.58 -4.02 -16.94
CA TYR A 1029 8.07 -5.29 -16.41
C TYR A 1029 8.44 -6.32 -17.50
N GLN A 1030 8.64 -5.92 -18.76
CA GLN A 1030 8.96 -6.86 -19.86
C GLN A 1030 10.37 -7.47 -19.77
N ASP A 1031 10.58 -8.33 -18.78
CA ASP A 1031 11.50 -9.46 -18.89
C ASP A 1031 11.03 -10.40 -20.02
N GLU A 1032 11.99 -11.04 -20.67
CA GLU A 1032 11.85 -11.69 -21.98
C GLU A 1032 11.05 -13.01 -21.89
N VAL A 1033 10.24 -13.31 -22.93
CA VAL A 1033 9.44 -14.54 -23.11
C VAL A 1033 10.02 -15.38 -24.25
#